data_AF-A0AA42TRH4-F1
#
_entry.id   AF-A0AA42TRH4-F1
#
_cell.length_a   1.000
_cell.length_b   1.000
_cell.length_c   1.000
_cell.angle_alpha   90.00
_cell.angle_beta   90.00
_cell.angle_gamma   90.00
#
_symmetry.space_group_name_H-M   'P 1'
#
loop_
_entity.id
_entity.type
_entity.pdbx_description
1 polymer ?
#
loop_
_entity_poly.entity_id
_entity_poly.type
_entity_poly.pdbx_seq_one_letter_code
_entity_poly.pdbx_strand_id
1 'polypeptide(L)'
;FVNPSDDTPVLGYTFEYDENSVAGKVLGQVKATDIDSDSVTYSIDDPKGWYAIDAVTGEITLTAAGAASDANDYEKGGNVQQIKVVATDTEGGKTEITVTLKERDLNDNAPVWTKDTAVTVSEEGLLDGAQTDPANPKPAAVTGTIEITDPDTVGTQTVTLSAPTEPLTSGGVAVVWTGSGTTDDPLVGKAGGKVIIEASIDNAGHYTVTLKGPVDHPKGNGENSLELNLKVTVSDGVHTDTGKLTVTIGDGIPVAEPTASDYVLPGQDSNLLLMLDLSGSMNWGQENNKNPAPGEKSRLQIMKEAVSLMLDSYAALGDVKVRIVTFQNTAAQARQTTWIDIATAKSIVNALTATGGTPYSKALETAMQAFNSAGKIDGGKNIAYFLTDGEPTASYEIDAAREALWKTFVDANEINSMAFGIGPAAPTGPIDPIAYDGRDGGSEAGATPVPDIKDLPPILRDSVGVNTKGSVTSGGLLGESEWGADGGSVDSITVNGRVYHADGTVTGGPSNGTWNSTTHTWTINTEGASGDVNKGGKLVIDMDDGSYTYVPPLIATGSTHVEQIGFVLVDGDGDKAGSDLTLTVHPAGTVLPSPAPMAFAMSAGLDLEHLDALHTDADEPAALPALHDVLQPQSEVGEAGGNIAGLGPADAPAAPTAPVAAPQDLALYMPAPLPEEELHQSVHV
;
A
#
# COMPACT_ATOMS: atom_id res chain seq x y z
N PHE A 1 -4.78 -54.81 67.26
CA PHE A 1 -4.10 -53.53 66.94
C PHE A 1 -4.98 -52.38 67.36
N VAL A 2 -4.37 -51.32 67.88
CA VAL A 2 -5.05 -50.13 68.41
C VAL A 2 -4.31 -48.87 67.99
N ASN A 3 -4.98 -47.72 67.89
CA ASN A 3 -4.33 -46.44 67.60
C ASN A 3 -3.30 -46.10 68.71
N PRO A 4 -2.04 -45.80 68.36
CA PRO A 4 -0.99 -45.50 69.34
C PRO A 4 -1.30 -44.35 70.31
N SER A 5 -2.17 -43.42 69.94
CA SER A 5 -2.46 -42.22 70.74
C SER A 5 -3.60 -42.38 71.75
N ASP A 6 -4.58 -43.25 71.49
CA ASP A 6 -5.81 -43.37 72.30
C ASP A 6 -6.28 -44.80 72.58
N ASP A 7 -5.52 -45.81 72.11
CA ASP A 7 -5.79 -47.24 72.29
C ASP A 7 -7.14 -47.73 71.74
N THR A 8 -7.76 -46.99 70.83
CA THR A 8 -8.97 -47.45 70.15
C THR A 8 -8.65 -48.51 69.09
N PRO A 9 -9.48 -49.58 68.94
CA PRO A 9 -9.24 -50.60 67.92
C PRO A 9 -9.22 -50.04 66.50
N VAL A 10 -8.24 -50.47 65.69
CA VAL A 10 -8.09 -50.06 64.28
C VAL A 10 -8.14 -51.28 63.34
N LEU A 11 -8.63 -51.06 62.13
CA LEU A 11 -8.72 -52.09 61.07
C LEU A 11 -7.57 -52.03 60.06
N GLY A 12 -6.78 -50.96 60.08
CA GLY A 12 -5.64 -50.73 59.22
C GLY A 12 -4.86 -49.49 59.64
N TYR A 13 -3.64 -49.34 59.14
CA TYR A 13 -2.87 -48.11 59.24
C TYR A 13 -2.61 -47.52 57.87
N THR A 14 -2.52 -46.20 57.80
CA THR A 14 -2.04 -45.49 56.61
C THR A 14 -1.02 -44.46 57.04
N PHE A 15 0.16 -44.51 56.42
CA PHE A 15 1.23 -43.54 56.64
C PHE A 15 1.68 -42.96 55.31
N GLU A 16 2.17 -41.72 55.35
CA GLU A 16 2.67 -41.04 54.18
C GLU A 16 4.13 -40.63 54.38
N TYR A 17 4.98 -40.88 53.40
CA TYR A 17 6.39 -40.48 53.41
C TYR A 17 6.75 -39.78 52.10
N ASP A 18 7.61 -38.79 52.17
CA ASP A 18 8.10 -38.11 50.97
C ASP A 18 9.06 -39.04 50.23
N GLU A 19 9.03 -39.01 48.90
CA GLU A 19 10.01 -39.74 48.08
C GLU A 19 11.45 -39.29 48.36
N ASN A 20 12.43 -39.97 47.77
CA ASN A 20 13.85 -39.73 48.07
C ASN A 20 14.18 -39.87 49.57
N SER A 21 13.32 -40.55 50.34
CA SER A 21 13.53 -40.78 51.76
C SER A 21 14.80 -41.61 51.99
N VAL A 22 15.64 -41.18 52.92
CA VAL A 22 16.90 -41.87 53.24
C VAL A 22 16.66 -43.17 54.01
N ALA A 23 17.59 -44.11 53.87
CA ALA A 23 17.57 -45.36 54.65
C ALA A 23 17.56 -45.07 56.17
N GLY A 24 16.71 -45.80 56.90
CA GLY A 24 16.47 -45.62 58.33
C GLY A 24 15.40 -44.59 58.69
N LYS A 25 14.80 -43.91 57.71
CA LYS A 25 13.64 -43.01 57.93
C LYS A 25 12.49 -43.80 58.56
N VAL A 26 11.97 -43.32 59.69
CA VAL A 26 10.73 -43.84 60.30
C VAL A 26 9.53 -43.36 59.48
N LEU A 27 8.73 -44.31 59.00
CA LEU A 27 7.56 -44.08 58.15
C LEU A 27 6.27 -44.01 58.97
N GLY A 28 6.21 -44.75 60.08
CA GLY A 28 5.05 -44.78 60.97
C GLY A 28 5.25 -45.78 62.10
N GLN A 29 4.30 -45.82 63.04
CA GLN A 29 4.36 -46.73 64.19
C GLN A 29 3.01 -47.42 64.37
N VAL A 30 3.04 -48.74 64.54
CA VAL A 30 1.85 -49.53 64.89
C VAL A 30 1.86 -49.89 66.37
N LYS A 31 0.67 -50.08 66.94
CA LYS A 31 0.50 -50.58 68.31
C LYS A 31 -0.51 -51.73 68.37
N ALA A 32 -0.20 -52.73 69.16
CA ALA A 32 -1.08 -53.82 69.55
C ALA A 32 -1.05 -54.00 71.06
N THR A 33 -2.19 -54.40 71.62
CA THR A 33 -2.38 -54.68 73.04
C THR A 33 -2.91 -56.09 73.16
N ASP A 34 -2.43 -56.82 74.16
CA ASP A 34 -2.98 -58.10 74.56
C ASP A 34 -3.58 -57.98 75.97
N ILE A 35 -4.66 -58.70 76.26
CA ILE A 35 -5.36 -58.61 77.55
C ILE A 35 -4.72 -59.49 78.63
N ASP A 36 -3.97 -60.51 78.22
CA ASP A 36 -3.38 -61.54 79.06
C ASP A 36 -1.84 -61.45 79.14
N SER A 37 -1.19 -60.67 78.25
CA SER A 37 0.27 -60.49 78.18
C SER A 37 0.74 -59.04 78.36
N ASP A 38 1.83 -58.88 79.12
CA ASP A 38 2.49 -57.58 79.39
C ASP A 38 3.39 -57.11 78.22
N SER A 39 3.65 -57.94 77.19
CA SER A 39 4.53 -57.58 76.07
C SER A 39 4.13 -58.20 74.73
N VAL A 40 4.17 -57.39 73.68
CA VAL A 40 3.89 -57.79 72.29
C VAL A 40 5.12 -57.52 71.44
N THR A 41 5.46 -58.45 70.54
CA THR A 41 6.54 -58.29 69.55
C THR A 41 6.01 -58.14 68.14
N TYR A 42 6.70 -57.36 67.30
CA TYR A 42 6.28 -57.06 65.94
C TYR A 42 7.21 -57.68 64.89
N SER A 43 6.62 -58.13 63.78
CA SER A 43 7.33 -58.54 62.57
C SER A 43 6.56 -58.13 61.32
N ILE A 44 7.25 -57.94 60.20
CA ILE A 44 6.66 -57.60 58.90
C ILE A 44 6.84 -58.75 57.91
N ASP A 45 5.81 -59.01 57.11
CA ASP A 45 5.92 -59.86 55.92
C ASP A 45 6.23 -58.96 54.71
N ASP A 46 7.53 -58.81 54.41
CA ASP A 46 8.03 -58.03 53.28
C ASP A 46 9.03 -58.85 52.44
N PRO A 47 8.57 -59.56 51.39
CA PRO A 47 9.43 -60.41 50.57
C PRO A 47 10.44 -59.61 49.72
N LYS A 48 10.26 -58.30 49.57
CA LYS A 48 11.18 -57.43 48.83
C LYS A 48 12.26 -56.81 49.72
N GLY A 49 12.03 -56.79 51.04
CA GLY A 49 12.96 -56.25 52.04
C GLY A 49 13.13 -54.74 51.98
N TRP A 50 12.12 -54.01 51.47
CA TRP A 50 12.07 -52.56 51.40
C TRP A 50 11.81 -51.90 52.75
N TYR A 51 11.15 -52.61 53.67
CA TYR A 51 10.73 -52.11 54.97
C TYR A 51 11.23 -52.98 56.11
N ALA A 52 11.54 -52.35 57.24
CA ALA A 52 11.88 -53.01 58.49
C ALA A 52 10.96 -52.52 59.62
N ILE A 53 10.73 -53.35 60.63
CA ILE A 53 9.97 -52.96 61.82
C ILE A 53 10.80 -53.24 63.08
N ASP A 54 10.84 -52.28 64.00
CA ASP A 54 11.41 -52.49 65.31
C ASP A 54 10.50 -53.41 66.13
N ALA A 55 11.05 -54.56 66.54
CA ALA A 55 10.29 -55.63 67.15
C ALA A 55 9.68 -55.27 68.53
N VAL A 56 10.13 -54.19 69.17
CA VAL A 56 9.68 -53.77 70.50
C VAL A 56 8.73 -52.58 70.39
N THR A 57 9.08 -51.58 69.58
CA THR A 57 8.35 -50.31 69.49
C THR A 57 7.28 -50.31 68.41
N GLY A 58 7.36 -51.20 67.42
CA GLY A 58 6.45 -51.21 66.27
C GLY A 58 6.70 -50.08 65.27
N GLU A 59 7.84 -49.38 65.35
CA GLU A 59 8.26 -48.38 64.36
C GLU A 59 8.67 -49.05 63.05
N ILE A 60 8.06 -48.62 61.96
CA ILE A 60 8.35 -49.08 60.60
C ILE A 60 9.35 -48.10 59.99
N THR A 61 10.42 -48.63 59.40
CA THR A 61 11.51 -47.85 58.79
C THR A 61 11.77 -48.30 57.36
N LEU A 62 12.27 -47.38 56.53
CA LEU A 62 12.75 -47.68 55.18
C LEU A 62 14.14 -48.32 55.23
N THR A 63 14.34 -49.46 54.57
CA THR A 63 15.67 -50.10 54.51
C THR A 63 16.56 -49.45 53.46
N ALA A 64 17.85 -49.84 53.41
CA ALA A 64 18.73 -49.43 52.31
C ALA A 64 18.26 -49.95 50.94
N ALA A 65 17.61 -51.12 50.91
CA ALA A 65 17.03 -51.66 49.68
C ALA A 65 15.74 -50.92 49.28
N GLY A 66 14.92 -50.51 50.25
CA GLY A 66 13.74 -49.69 50.00
C GLY A 66 14.10 -48.28 49.53
N ALA A 67 15.09 -47.64 50.16
CA ALA A 67 15.57 -46.31 49.78
C ALA A 67 16.17 -46.26 48.36
N ALA A 68 16.69 -47.39 47.86
CA ALA A 68 17.24 -47.53 46.50
C ALA A 68 16.24 -48.16 45.51
N SER A 69 15.00 -48.41 45.93
CA SER A 69 13.97 -49.03 45.09
C SER A 69 13.16 -47.99 44.34
N ASP A 70 12.59 -48.39 43.21
CA ASP A 70 11.64 -47.55 42.47
C ASP A 70 10.38 -47.21 43.29
N ALA A 71 10.13 -47.86 44.44
CA ALA A 71 9.02 -47.49 45.34
C ALA A 71 9.34 -46.31 46.28
N ASN A 72 10.48 -45.65 46.07
CA ASN A 72 10.94 -44.44 46.74
C ASN A 72 11.27 -43.33 45.71
N ASP A 73 10.61 -43.40 44.55
CA ASP A 73 10.71 -42.54 43.36
C ASP A 73 9.31 -42.50 42.74
N TYR A 74 8.61 -41.38 42.92
CA TYR A 74 7.18 -41.25 42.64
C TYR A 74 6.88 -41.36 41.13
N GLU A 75 7.85 -41.06 40.26
CA GLU A 75 7.73 -41.10 38.81
C GLU A 75 8.03 -42.49 38.21
N LYS A 76 8.70 -43.39 38.96
CA LYS A 76 9.06 -44.74 38.48
C LYS A 76 8.28 -45.86 39.16
N GLY A 77 7.76 -45.61 40.35
CA GLY A 77 7.22 -46.60 41.27
C GLY A 77 5.73 -46.86 41.23
N GLY A 78 5.31 -47.72 42.15
CA GLY A 78 3.94 -47.73 42.62
C GLY A 78 3.87 -46.90 43.91
N ASN A 79 3.12 -45.81 43.89
CA ASN A 79 3.15 -44.76 44.93
C ASN A 79 2.35 -45.18 46.19
N VAL A 80 1.87 -46.43 46.21
CA VAL A 80 1.18 -47.05 47.34
C VAL A 80 1.69 -48.47 47.50
N GLN A 81 2.21 -48.77 48.69
CA GLN A 81 2.64 -50.11 49.07
C GLN A 81 1.83 -50.62 50.26
N GLN A 82 1.49 -51.91 50.22
CA GLN A 82 0.78 -52.57 51.31
C GLN A 82 1.65 -53.67 51.90
N ILE A 83 1.84 -53.58 53.21
CA ILE A 83 2.59 -54.55 53.99
C ILE A 83 1.69 -55.14 55.07
N LYS A 84 1.97 -56.37 55.47
CA LYS A 84 1.32 -57.00 56.61
C LYS A 84 2.24 -56.93 57.82
N VAL A 85 1.73 -56.35 58.90
CA VAL A 85 2.40 -56.37 60.19
C VAL A 85 1.73 -57.39 61.09
N VAL A 86 2.54 -58.25 61.70
CA VAL A 86 2.12 -59.29 62.63
C VAL A 86 2.55 -58.90 64.03
N ALA A 87 1.60 -58.86 64.95
CA ALA A 87 1.84 -58.73 66.38
C ALA A 87 1.74 -60.11 67.03
N THR A 88 2.75 -60.48 67.83
CA THR A 88 2.83 -61.79 68.51
C THR A 88 2.97 -61.58 70.02
N ASP A 89 2.10 -62.20 70.80
CA ASP A 89 2.20 -62.23 72.27
C ASP A 89 3.31 -63.20 72.76
N THR A 90 3.55 -63.25 74.07
CA THR A 90 4.57 -64.12 74.69
C THR A 90 4.25 -65.62 74.60
N GLU A 91 2.98 -65.98 74.42
CA GLU A 91 2.45 -67.34 74.34
C GLU A 91 2.37 -67.83 72.89
N GLY A 92 2.67 -66.97 71.91
CA GLY A 92 2.70 -67.24 70.48
C GLY A 92 1.39 -66.96 69.74
N GLY A 93 0.40 -66.34 70.39
CA GLY A 93 -0.81 -65.83 69.74
C GLY A 93 -0.49 -64.69 68.78
N LYS A 94 -1.16 -64.66 67.62
CA LYS A 94 -0.85 -63.74 66.52
C LYS A 94 -2.08 -63.01 66.01
N THR A 95 -1.90 -61.75 65.66
CA THR A 95 -2.86 -60.97 64.88
C THR A 95 -2.13 -60.20 63.77
N GLU A 96 -2.78 -60.03 62.62
CA GLU A 96 -2.23 -59.30 61.47
C GLU A 96 -3.02 -58.02 61.23
N ILE A 97 -2.34 -56.98 60.75
CA ILE A 97 -2.96 -55.77 60.23
C ILE A 97 -2.28 -55.35 58.93
N THR A 98 -3.07 -54.81 58.00
CA THR A 98 -2.54 -54.18 56.80
C THR A 98 -2.10 -52.76 57.13
N VAL A 99 -0.87 -52.43 56.77
CA VAL A 99 -0.35 -51.06 56.77
C VAL A 99 -0.20 -50.63 55.32
N THR A 100 -0.82 -49.51 54.97
CA THR A 100 -0.69 -48.87 53.67
C THR A 100 0.32 -47.73 53.78
N LEU A 101 1.40 -47.80 53.03
CA LEU A 101 2.41 -46.76 52.93
C LEU A 101 2.18 -46.03 51.61
N LYS A 102 1.94 -44.72 51.68
CA LYS A 102 1.76 -43.87 50.51
C LYS A 102 2.96 -42.96 50.36
N GLU A 103 3.51 -42.93 49.17
CA GLU A 103 4.54 -41.98 48.81
C GLU A 103 3.94 -40.61 48.50
N ARG A 104 4.65 -39.55 48.86
CA ARG A 104 4.34 -38.17 48.50
C ARG A 104 5.37 -37.67 47.50
N ASP A 105 4.83 -37.24 46.37
CA ASP A 105 5.50 -36.53 45.29
C ASP A 105 6.20 -35.27 45.82
N LEU A 106 7.45 -35.08 45.43
CA LEU A 106 8.24 -33.88 45.63
C LEU A 106 8.59 -33.27 44.28
N ASN A 107 8.52 -31.94 44.17
CA ASN A 107 9.02 -31.24 43.00
C ASN A 107 10.56 -31.28 42.96
N ASP A 108 11.10 -32.35 42.41
CA ASP A 108 12.53 -32.65 42.34
C ASP A 108 13.02 -32.94 40.91
N ASN A 109 12.11 -33.11 39.95
CA ASN A 109 12.40 -33.20 38.54
C ASN A 109 12.30 -31.81 37.90
N ALA A 110 12.92 -31.64 36.73
CA ALA A 110 12.73 -30.42 35.95
C ALA A 110 11.55 -30.59 35.00
N PRO A 111 10.84 -29.51 34.64
CA PRO A 111 9.84 -29.55 33.59
C PRO A 111 10.53 -29.95 32.29
N VAL A 112 9.83 -30.64 31.41
CA VAL A 112 10.39 -31.15 30.16
C VAL A 112 9.96 -30.27 28.99
N TRP A 113 10.96 -29.67 28.34
CA TRP A 113 10.81 -29.06 27.02
C TRP A 113 10.77 -30.14 25.93
N THR A 114 9.63 -30.30 25.27
CA THR A 114 9.42 -31.38 24.31
C THR A 114 10.07 -31.11 22.95
N LYS A 115 9.95 -29.88 22.43
CA LYS A 115 10.47 -29.51 21.12
C LYS A 115 10.53 -27.99 20.87
N ASP A 116 11.59 -27.56 20.19
CA ASP A 116 11.67 -26.24 19.58
C ASP A 116 10.56 -26.03 18.53
N THR A 117 9.96 -24.84 18.54
CA THR A 117 8.86 -24.45 17.64
C THR A 117 9.32 -23.35 16.70
N ALA A 118 8.86 -23.38 15.44
CA ALA A 118 9.12 -22.33 14.46
C ALA A 118 7.80 -21.82 13.87
N VAL A 119 7.71 -20.50 13.69
CA VAL A 119 6.55 -19.81 13.11
C VAL A 119 6.98 -18.73 12.13
N THR A 120 6.08 -18.34 11.24
CA THR A 120 6.32 -17.26 10.28
C THR A 120 5.32 -16.14 10.49
N VAL A 121 5.81 -14.91 10.48
CA VAL A 121 5.04 -13.68 10.30
C VAL A 121 5.62 -12.95 9.09
N SER A 122 4.86 -12.06 8.47
CA SER A 122 5.30 -11.32 7.29
C SER A 122 4.87 -9.87 7.35
N GLU A 123 5.73 -9.01 6.79
CA GLU A 123 5.46 -7.59 6.60
C GLU A 123 4.31 -7.31 5.64
N GLU A 124 4.04 -8.22 4.69
CA GLU A 124 2.86 -8.13 3.81
C GLU A 124 1.57 -8.04 4.61
N GLY A 125 1.50 -8.71 5.78
CA GLY A 125 0.34 -8.68 6.66
C GLY A 125 0.17 -7.41 7.49
N LEU A 126 1.09 -6.44 7.38
CA LEU A 126 0.96 -5.13 8.01
C LEU A 126 -0.08 -4.28 7.25
N LEU A 127 -0.56 -3.20 7.89
CA LEU A 127 -1.61 -2.36 7.30
C LEU A 127 -1.21 -1.74 5.96
N ASP A 128 0.06 -1.37 5.82
CA ASP A 128 0.66 -0.81 4.61
C ASP A 128 1.53 -1.85 3.87
N GLY A 129 1.40 -3.13 4.23
CA GLY A 129 2.14 -4.22 3.63
C GLY A 129 1.55 -4.61 2.28
N ALA A 130 2.39 -4.68 1.26
CA ALA A 130 1.95 -5.03 -0.07
C ALA A 130 1.72 -6.55 -0.19
N GLN A 131 0.54 -6.98 -0.64
CA GLN A 131 0.20 -8.41 -0.74
C GLN A 131 0.62 -8.95 -2.10
N THR A 132 1.74 -9.67 -2.17
CA THR A 132 2.27 -10.20 -3.44
C THR A 132 1.47 -11.39 -3.97
N ASP A 133 0.78 -12.12 -3.08
CA ASP A 133 -0.20 -13.16 -3.42
C ASP A 133 -1.53 -12.92 -2.66
N PRO A 134 -2.42 -12.08 -3.20
CA PRO A 134 -3.72 -11.81 -2.57
C PRO A 134 -4.60 -13.05 -2.37
N ALA A 135 -4.32 -14.16 -3.08
CA ALA A 135 -5.04 -15.42 -2.88
C ALA A 135 -4.55 -16.20 -1.64
N ASN A 136 -3.31 -15.96 -1.18
CA ASN A 136 -2.71 -16.59 -0.01
C ASN A 136 -2.02 -15.54 0.88
N PRO A 137 -2.78 -14.66 1.56
CA PRO A 137 -2.21 -13.54 2.28
C PRO A 137 -1.31 -14.01 3.42
N LYS A 138 -0.10 -13.42 3.51
CA LYS A 138 0.86 -13.75 4.58
C LYS A 138 0.53 -12.95 5.84
N PRO A 139 0.43 -13.57 7.03
CA PRO A 139 -0.08 -12.89 8.22
C PRO A 139 1.01 -12.12 8.97
N ALA A 140 0.66 -10.95 9.53
CA ALA A 140 1.51 -10.25 10.50
C ALA A 140 1.38 -10.81 11.93
N ALA A 141 0.45 -11.73 12.18
CA ALA A 141 0.25 -12.32 13.50
C ALA A 141 0.06 -13.84 13.42
N VAL A 142 0.64 -14.55 14.39
CA VAL A 142 0.54 -16.01 14.50
C VAL A 142 0.34 -16.40 15.96
N THR A 143 -0.49 -17.42 16.18
CA THR A 143 -0.74 -18.01 17.49
C THR A 143 -0.49 -19.51 17.42
N GLY A 144 -0.08 -20.10 18.53
CA GLY A 144 0.07 -21.56 18.64
C GLY A 144 0.23 -22.00 20.08
N THR A 145 0.57 -23.27 20.27
CA THR A 145 0.80 -23.86 21.59
C THR A 145 2.13 -24.59 21.58
N ILE A 146 2.91 -24.43 22.64
CA ILE A 146 4.08 -25.24 22.95
C ILE A 146 3.67 -26.29 23.96
N GLU A 147 3.93 -27.57 23.68
CA GLU A 147 3.66 -28.65 24.62
C GLU A 147 4.71 -28.70 25.72
N ILE A 148 4.26 -28.53 26.95
CA ILE A 148 5.07 -28.54 28.17
C ILE A 148 4.54 -29.65 29.07
N THR A 149 5.44 -30.51 29.55
CA THR A 149 5.09 -31.58 30.50
C THR A 149 5.97 -31.49 31.72
N ASP A 150 5.43 -31.81 32.88
CA ASP A 150 6.16 -31.93 34.12
C ASP A 150 5.94 -33.35 34.67
N PRO A 151 7.00 -34.12 34.96
CA PRO A 151 6.84 -35.40 35.65
C PRO A 151 6.18 -35.25 37.02
N ASP A 152 6.43 -34.14 37.70
CA ASP A 152 5.98 -33.88 39.06
C ASP A 152 4.53 -33.37 39.04
N THR A 153 3.69 -33.87 39.95
CA THR A 153 2.28 -33.46 40.08
C THR A 153 2.08 -32.31 41.08
N VAL A 154 3.17 -31.84 41.68
CA VAL A 154 3.19 -30.77 42.69
C VAL A 154 4.06 -29.60 42.23
N GLY A 155 3.62 -28.36 42.48
CA GLY A 155 4.36 -27.17 42.06
C GLY A 155 3.47 -26.13 41.40
N THR A 156 4.05 -25.00 40.96
CA THR A 156 3.35 -23.99 40.16
C THR A 156 4.14 -23.75 38.90
N GLN A 157 3.62 -24.21 37.77
CA GLN A 157 4.25 -24.00 36.48
C GLN A 157 4.07 -22.55 36.01
N THR A 158 5.19 -21.98 35.55
CA THR A 158 5.27 -20.65 34.94
C THR A 158 6.07 -20.74 33.65
N VAL A 159 5.63 -19.99 32.64
CA VAL A 159 6.26 -19.97 31.31
C VAL A 159 6.52 -18.52 30.93
N THR A 160 7.74 -18.24 30.45
CA THR A 160 8.15 -16.88 30.07
C THR A 160 8.93 -16.87 28.77
N LEU A 161 8.90 -15.74 28.06
CA LEU A 161 9.78 -15.49 26.92
C LEU A 161 10.88 -14.51 27.33
N SER A 162 12.09 -14.71 26.82
CA SER A 162 13.19 -13.75 26.95
C SER A 162 13.52 -13.12 25.61
N ALA A 163 14.00 -11.88 25.66
CA ALA A 163 14.45 -11.15 24.49
C ALA A 163 15.46 -11.96 23.66
N PRO A 164 15.38 -11.87 22.33
CA PRO A 164 16.34 -12.49 21.42
C PRO A 164 17.72 -11.84 21.53
N THR A 165 18.75 -12.54 21.06
CA THR A 165 20.14 -12.02 21.04
C THR A 165 20.54 -11.43 19.70
N GLU A 166 19.82 -11.82 18.65
CA GLU A 166 19.97 -11.35 17.30
C GLU A 166 19.57 -9.86 17.23
N PRO A 167 20.42 -8.99 16.65
CA PRO A 167 20.07 -7.59 16.49
C PRO A 167 18.99 -7.45 15.42
N LEU A 168 17.95 -6.67 15.73
CA LEU A 168 16.96 -6.22 14.76
C LEU A 168 16.98 -4.69 14.70
N THR A 169 16.72 -4.14 13.52
CA THR A 169 16.51 -2.71 13.30
C THR A 169 15.20 -2.49 12.55
N SER A 170 14.67 -1.28 12.61
CA SER A 170 13.51 -0.81 11.85
C SER A 170 13.71 0.66 11.51
N GLY A 171 13.70 1.00 10.23
CA GLY A 171 14.09 2.31 9.72
C GLY A 171 15.52 2.70 10.11
N GLY A 172 16.43 1.73 10.21
CA GLY A 172 17.81 1.89 10.67
C GLY A 172 17.97 2.09 12.18
N VAL A 173 16.89 2.06 12.97
CA VAL A 173 16.92 2.23 14.43
C VAL A 173 16.85 0.86 15.12
N ALA A 174 17.75 0.61 16.06
CA ALA A 174 17.78 -0.65 16.81
C ALA A 174 16.47 -0.90 17.58
N VAL A 175 15.97 -2.13 17.46
CA VAL A 175 14.83 -2.63 18.23
C VAL A 175 15.30 -2.94 19.65
N VAL A 176 14.67 -2.28 20.62
CA VAL A 176 14.93 -2.47 22.06
C VAL A 176 13.75 -3.20 22.69
N TRP A 177 14.05 -4.30 23.36
CA TRP A 177 13.07 -5.18 23.97
C TRP A 177 12.79 -4.81 25.44
N THR A 178 11.53 -4.93 25.83
CA THR A 178 11.03 -4.76 27.21
C THR A 178 9.99 -5.83 27.53
N GLY A 179 9.70 -6.03 28.82
CA GLY A 179 8.73 -7.03 29.28
C GLY A 179 9.34 -8.40 29.54
N SER A 180 8.53 -9.27 30.17
CA SER A 180 8.89 -10.63 30.59
C SER A 180 8.30 -11.73 29.70
N GLY A 181 7.59 -11.35 28.64
CA GLY A 181 7.05 -12.30 27.66
C GLY A 181 5.83 -13.07 28.11
N THR A 182 5.21 -12.69 29.23
CA THR A 182 3.96 -13.31 29.71
C THR A 182 2.75 -12.62 29.08
N THR A 183 1.55 -13.20 29.20
CA THR A 183 0.31 -12.53 28.75
C THR A 183 0.06 -11.19 29.43
N ASP A 184 0.42 -11.05 30.72
CA ASP A 184 0.21 -9.82 31.49
C ASP A 184 1.33 -8.77 31.28
N ASP A 185 2.52 -9.21 30.85
CA ASP A 185 3.68 -8.36 30.57
C ASP A 185 4.40 -8.89 29.31
N PRO A 186 3.84 -8.63 28.11
CA PRO A 186 4.34 -9.16 26.85
C PRO A 186 5.73 -8.64 26.54
N LEU A 187 6.48 -9.42 25.76
CA LEU A 187 7.77 -9.01 25.24
C LEU A 187 7.52 -8.03 24.07
N VAL A 188 7.90 -6.76 24.25
CA VAL A 188 7.64 -5.67 23.28
C VAL A 188 8.97 -5.13 22.75
N GLY A 189 9.18 -5.27 21.44
CA GLY A 189 10.31 -4.71 20.70
C GLY A 189 9.94 -3.35 20.10
N LYS A 190 10.69 -2.29 20.46
CA LYS A 190 10.46 -0.93 19.97
C LYS A 190 11.66 -0.34 19.23
N ALA A 191 11.40 0.35 18.13
CA ALA A 191 12.38 1.17 17.41
C ALA A 191 11.85 2.61 17.28
N GLY A 192 12.67 3.60 17.63
CA GLY A 192 12.27 5.01 17.55
C GLY A 192 11.02 5.39 18.37
N GLY A 193 10.67 4.59 19.38
CA GLY A 193 9.45 4.75 20.19
C GLY A 193 8.20 4.07 19.63
N LYS A 194 8.24 3.53 18.41
CA LYS A 194 7.17 2.73 17.80
C LYS A 194 7.31 1.26 18.18
N VAL A 195 6.19 0.56 18.36
CA VAL A 195 6.16 -0.90 18.56
C VAL A 195 6.34 -1.57 17.19
N ILE A 196 7.33 -2.45 17.08
CA ILE A 196 7.64 -3.18 15.85
C ILE A 196 7.16 -4.62 15.96
N ILE A 197 7.35 -5.26 17.11
CA ILE A 197 6.99 -6.66 17.32
C ILE A 197 6.58 -6.87 18.78
N GLU A 198 5.57 -7.70 19.00
CA GLU A 198 5.08 -8.13 20.31
C GLU A 198 5.00 -9.66 20.36
N ALA A 199 5.41 -10.26 21.48
CA ALA A 199 5.27 -11.69 21.73
C ALA A 199 4.86 -11.98 23.18
N SER A 200 3.96 -12.93 23.37
CA SER A 200 3.51 -13.37 24.71
C SER A 200 3.29 -14.87 24.75
N ILE A 201 3.44 -15.47 25.93
CA ILE A 201 3.08 -16.85 26.23
C ILE A 201 2.34 -16.94 27.56
N ASP A 202 1.35 -17.83 27.65
CA ASP A 202 0.69 -18.18 28.92
C ASP A 202 1.32 -19.42 29.57
N ASN A 203 0.92 -19.72 30.81
CA ASN A 203 1.45 -20.88 31.55
C ASN A 203 1.03 -22.24 30.97
N ALA A 204 0.07 -22.27 30.05
CA ALA A 204 -0.32 -23.48 29.32
C ALA A 204 0.44 -23.62 27.98
N GLY A 205 1.36 -22.69 27.67
CA GLY A 205 2.17 -22.70 26.46
C GLY A 205 1.49 -22.07 25.25
N HIS A 206 0.30 -21.46 25.38
CA HIS A 206 -0.32 -20.72 24.28
C HIS A 206 0.45 -19.43 24.06
N TYR A 207 1.00 -19.27 22.86
CA TYR A 207 1.76 -18.08 22.48
C TYR A 207 1.07 -17.28 21.38
N THR A 208 1.40 -16.00 21.33
CA THR A 208 1.07 -15.08 20.24
C THR A 208 2.34 -14.32 19.85
N VAL A 209 2.58 -14.17 18.56
CA VAL A 209 3.60 -13.27 18.00
C VAL A 209 2.89 -12.35 17.02
N THR A 210 3.15 -11.05 17.09
CA THR A 210 2.53 -10.05 16.22
C THR A 210 3.55 -9.01 15.79
N LEU A 211 3.70 -8.87 14.48
CA LEU A 211 4.38 -7.77 13.83
C LEU A 211 3.44 -6.56 13.78
N LYS A 212 3.95 -5.39 14.16
CA LYS A 212 3.25 -4.10 14.26
C LYS A 212 3.89 -3.01 13.40
N GLY A 213 5.09 -3.26 12.91
CA GLY A 213 5.81 -2.40 11.98
C GLY A 213 6.92 -3.18 11.27
N PRO A 214 7.50 -2.59 10.22
CA PRO A 214 8.53 -3.23 9.40
C PRO A 214 9.84 -3.42 10.17
N VAL A 215 10.65 -4.37 9.75
CA VAL A 215 11.98 -4.74 10.21
C VAL A 215 12.92 -4.56 9.02
N ASP A 216 14.13 -4.03 9.24
CA ASP A 216 15.03 -3.81 8.12
C ASP A 216 15.62 -5.13 7.61
N HIS A 217 15.42 -5.40 6.33
CA HIS A 217 15.92 -6.58 5.63
C HIS A 217 17.23 -6.32 4.85
N PRO A 218 17.95 -7.37 4.41
CA PRO A 218 19.14 -7.22 3.59
C PRO A 218 18.81 -6.70 2.19
N LYS A 219 19.17 -5.43 1.95
CA LYS A 219 18.94 -4.69 0.70
C LYS A 219 18.95 -5.50 -0.61
N GLY A 220 17.90 -5.36 -1.40
CA GLY A 220 17.88 -5.67 -2.84
C GLY A 220 17.95 -7.16 -3.17
N ASN A 221 17.19 -7.99 -2.45
CA ASN A 221 17.15 -9.44 -2.63
C ASN A 221 15.77 -10.00 -3.00
N GLY A 222 14.78 -9.15 -3.29
CA GLY A 222 13.39 -9.58 -3.38
C GLY A 222 12.92 -10.18 -2.05
N GLU A 223 11.78 -10.91 -2.10
CA GLU A 223 11.23 -11.56 -0.90
C GLU A 223 12.28 -12.41 -0.17
N ASN A 224 12.73 -11.92 0.97
CA ASN A 224 13.71 -12.56 1.82
C ASN A 224 13.15 -12.71 3.24
N SER A 225 13.95 -13.24 4.18
CA SER A 225 13.47 -13.46 5.55
C SER A 225 14.57 -13.33 6.59
N LEU A 226 14.18 -12.91 7.79
CA LEU A 226 15.02 -12.85 8.98
C LEU A 226 14.52 -13.83 10.03
N GLU A 227 15.45 -14.42 10.78
CA GLU A 227 15.10 -15.31 11.88
C GLU A 227 15.41 -14.65 13.23
N LEU A 228 14.46 -14.79 14.15
CA LEU A 228 14.53 -14.28 15.51
C LEU A 228 14.25 -15.41 16.50
N ASN A 229 15.17 -15.68 17.42
CA ASN A 229 15.01 -16.76 18.39
C ASN A 229 14.57 -16.21 19.75
N LEU A 230 13.31 -16.41 20.11
CA LEU A 230 12.80 -16.13 21.45
C LEU A 230 13.12 -17.32 22.37
N LYS A 231 13.88 -17.07 23.43
CA LYS A 231 14.14 -18.11 24.43
C LYS A 231 12.88 -18.30 25.29
N VAL A 232 12.43 -19.54 25.41
CA VAL A 232 11.35 -19.92 26.30
C VAL A 232 11.94 -20.53 27.57
N THR A 233 11.46 -20.11 28.74
CA THR A 233 11.86 -20.67 30.04
C THR A 233 10.62 -21.17 30.75
N VAL A 234 10.63 -22.45 31.11
CA VAL A 234 9.60 -23.11 31.91
C VAL A 234 10.16 -23.32 33.31
N SER A 235 9.38 -23.01 34.34
CA SER A 235 9.74 -23.28 35.74
C SER A 235 8.55 -23.80 36.52
N ASP A 236 8.75 -24.83 37.33
CA ASP A 236 7.80 -25.35 38.32
C ASP A 236 7.88 -24.65 39.69
N GLY A 237 8.79 -23.67 39.81
CA GLY A 237 9.12 -22.95 41.05
C GLY A 237 10.39 -23.41 41.77
N VAL A 238 10.95 -24.56 41.40
CA VAL A 238 12.18 -25.17 41.93
C VAL A 238 13.20 -25.36 40.80
N HIS A 239 12.81 -26.05 39.73
CA HIS A 239 13.64 -26.33 38.57
C HIS A 239 13.19 -25.51 37.35
N THR A 240 14.05 -25.53 36.33
CA THR A 240 13.79 -24.84 35.07
C THR A 240 14.32 -25.65 33.90
N ASP A 241 13.60 -25.61 32.79
CA ASP A 241 14.10 -26.04 31.48
C ASP A 241 13.88 -24.92 30.45
N THR A 242 14.62 -24.98 29.35
CA THR A 242 14.64 -23.91 28.35
C THR A 242 14.65 -24.46 26.94
N GLY A 243 13.95 -23.77 26.05
CA GLY A 243 14.00 -24.03 24.62
C GLY A 243 13.81 -22.76 23.80
N LYS A 244 13.44 -22.91 22.53
CA LYS A 244 13.29 -21.77 21.62
C LYS A 244 12.00 -21.78 20.81
N LEU A 245 11.46 -20.58 20.63
CA LEU A 245 10.47 -20.23 19.63
C LEU A 245 11.16 -19.39 18.55
N THR A 246 11.41 -19.99 17.39
CA THR A 246 12.00 -19.31 16.23
C THR A 246 10.89 -18.61 15.45
N VAL A 247 11.03 -17.30 15.25
CA VAL A 247 10.14 -16.47 14.44
C VAL A 247 10.86 -16.11 13.16
N THR A 248 10.36 -16.58 12.02
CA THR A 248 10.78 -16.15 10.70
C THR A 248 9.93 -14.95 10.30
N ILE A 249 10.57 -13.82 10.02
CA ILE A 249 9.94 -12.58 9.56
C ILE A 249 10.19 -12.50 8.07
N GLY A 250 9.13 -12.58 7.27
CA GLY A 250 9.20 -12.44 5.81
C GLY A 250 9.12 -10.97 5.40
N ASP A 251 10.02 -10.59 4.51
CA ASP A 251 10.12 -9.25 3.92
C ASP A 251 8.91 -8.94 3.03
N GLY A 252 8.56 -7.67 2.89
CA GLY A 252 7.44 -7.20 2.08
C GLY A 252 7.91 -6.27 0.96
N ILE A 253 7.94 -6.79 -0.27
CA ILE A 253 8.40 -6.04 -1.46
C ILE A 253 7.31 -5.16 -2.07
N PRO A 254 7.65 -4.16 -2.92
CA PRO A 254 6.64 -3.38 -3.62
C PRO A 254 5.79 -4.25 -4.56
N VAL A 255 4.55 -3.83 -4.80
CA VAL A 255 3.66 -4.44 -5.80
C VAL A 255 3.30 -3.38 -6.85
N ALA A 256 3.58 -3.66 -8.12
CA ALA A 256 3.32 -2.76 -9.23
C ALA A 256 2.28 -3.37 -10.18
N GLU A 257 1.08 -2.80 -10.21
CA GLU A 257 -0.05 -3.36 -10.97
C GLU A 257 -0.20 -2.70 -12.36
N PRO A 258 -0.23 -3.48 -13.46
CA PRO A 258 -0.48 -2.93 -14.78
C PRO A 258 -1.89 -2.39 -14.85
N THR A 259 -2.01 -1.14 -15.29
CA THR A 259 -3.30 -0.47 -15.36
C THR A 259 -3.60 -0.08 -16.81
N ALA A 260 -4.87 -0.19 -17.20
CA ALA A 260 -5.38 0.37 -18.44
C ALA A 260 -6.47 1.39 -18.10
N SER A 261 -6.28 2.63 -18.55
CA SER A 261 -7.15 3.75 -18.21
C SER A 261 -7.63 4.47 -19.47
N ASP A 262 -8.88 4.88 -19.48
CA ASP A 262 -9.45 5.76 -20.50
C ASP A 262 -9.60 7.18 -19.94
N TYR A 263 -9.18 8.19 -20.70
CA TYR A 263 -9.38 9.59 -20.37
C TYR A 263 -10.12 10.30 -21.49
N VAL A 264 -11.30 10.85 -21.19
CA VAL A 264 -12.08 11.64 -22.15
C VAL A 264 -11.78 13.13 -21.90
N LEU A 265 -11.31 13.83 -22.94
CA LEU A 265 -11.09 15.27 -22.85
C LEU A 265 -12.38 16.00 -22.47
N PRO A 266 -12.32 17.04 -21.62
CA PRO A 266 -13.50 17.80 -21.24
C PRO A 266 -14.02 18.63 -22.43
N GLY A 267 -15.34 18.79 -22.51
CA GLY A 267 -15.95 19.72 -23.47
C GLY A 267 -15.85 21.16 -22.96
N GLN A 268 -15.33 22.09 -23.77
CA GLN A 268 -15.19 23.50 -23.39
C GLN A 268 -15.24 24.46 -24.59
N ASP A 269 -16.23 25.34 -24.59
CA ASP A 269 -16.28 26.48 -25.51
C ASP A 269 -15.48 27.67 -24.96
N SER A 270 -14.72 28.36 -25.83
CA SER A 270 -13.74 29.37 -25.41
C SER A 270 -13.69 30.63 -26.29
N ASN A 271 -13.45 31.77 -25.64
CA ASN A 271 -13.16 33.07 -26.24
C ASN A 271 -11.71 33.46 -25.95
N LEU A 272 -10.89 33.54 -26.99
CA LEU A 272 -9.45 33.78 -26.89
C LEU A 272 -9.08 35.21 -27.32
N LEU A 273 -8.60 36.03 -26.40
CA LEU A 273 -8.06 37.37 -26.66
C LEU A 273 -6.54 37.31 -26.77
N LEU A 274 -6.01 37.38 -27.99
CA LEU A 274 -4.57 37.33 -28.26
C LEU A 274 -4.00 38.73 -28.35
N MET A 275 -2.95 39.02 -27.59
CA MET A 275 -2.15 40.25 -27.64
C MET A 275 -0.73 39.87 -28.06
N LEU A 276 -0.40 40.12 -29.32
CA LEU A 276 0.80 39.61 -29.96
C LEU A 276 1.78 40.75 -30.28
N ASP A 277 2.99 40.63 -29.74
CA ASP A 277 4.09 41.53 -30.05
C ASP A 277 4.58 41.33 -31.49
N LEU A 278 4.70 42.43 -32.22
CA LEU A 278 5.28 42.49 -33.54
C LEU A 278 6.50 43.40 -33.58
N SER A 279 7.12 43.71 -32.45
CA SER A 279 8.36 44.49 -32.37
C SER A 279 9.47 43.87 -33.23
N GLY A 280 10.46 44.69 -33.60
CA GLY A 280 11.56 44.27 -34.47
C GLY A 280 12.40 43.13 -33.90
N SER A 281 12.47 42.98 -32.57
CA SER A 281 13.17 41.89 -31.88
C SER A 281 12.56 40.53 -32.15
N MET A 282 11.27 40.47 -32.47
CA MET A 282 10.59 39.23 -32.86
C MET A 282 11.15 38.61 -34.16
N ASN A 283 11.94 39.35 -34.96
CA ASN A 283 12.69 38.79 -36.09
C ASN A 283 13.99 38.08 -35.69
N TRP A 284 14.43 38.16 -34.44
CA TRP A 284 15.65 37.49 -33.97
C TRP A 284 15.47 35.98 -33.84
N GLY A 285 16.60 35.26 -33.80
CA GLY A 285 16.65 33.84 -33.46
C GLY A 285 16.61 33.62 -31.94
N GLN A 286 17.18 32.49 -31.47
CA GLN A 286 17.32 32.22 -30.04
C GLN A 286 18.16 33.31 -29.35
N GLU A 287 19.25 33.75 -29.96
CA GLU A 287 20.12 34.79 -29.40
C GLU A 287 19.58 36.22 -29.63
N ASN A 288 19.74 37.07 -28.62
CA ASN A 288 19.38 38.49 -28.71
C ASN A 288 20.19 39.22 -29.79
N ASN A 289 19.53 40.12 -30.50
CA ASN A 289 20.14 41.00 -31.50
C ASN A 289 20.83 40.27 -32.67
N LYS A 290 20.44 39.02 -32.93
CA LYS A 290 20.94 38.21 -34.03
C LYS A 290 19.79 37.69 -34.88
N ASN A 291 19.93 37.81 -36.20
CA ASN A 291 19.03 37.12 -37.11
C ASN A 291 19.19 35.60 -36.96
N PRO A 292 18.14 34.80 -37.23
CA PRO A 292 18.22 33.34 -37.21
C PRO A 292 19.32 32.83 -38.14
N ALA A 293 20.01 31.76 -37.74
CA ALA A 293 20.96 31.11 -38.64
C ALA A 293 20.22 30.49 -39.84
N PRO A 294 20.89 30.21 -40.98
CA PRO A 294 20.27 29.53 -42.11
C PRO A 294 19.62 28.21 -41.69
N GLY A 295 18.31 28.08 -41.91
CA GLY A 295 17.52 26.91 -41.53
C GLY A 295 16.85 27.01 -40.15
N GLU A 296 17.14 28.04 -39.36
CA GLU A 296 16.45 28.31 -38.10
C GLU A 296 15.24 29.24 -38.29
N LYS A 297 14.29 29.13 -37.37
CA LYS A 297 13.09 29.98 -37.32
C LYS A 297 13.37 31.19 -36.42
N SER A 298 12.81 32.34 -36.80
CA SER A 298 12.71 33.52 -35.93
C SER A 298 11.71 33.30 -34.79
N ARG A 299 11.81 34.12 -33.74
CA ARG A 299 10.85 34.14 -32.63
C ARG A 299 9.42 34.33 -33.11
N LEU A 300 9.20 35.22 -34.09
CA LEU A 300 7.88 35.42 -34.71
C LEU A 300 7.38 34.14 -35.40
N GLN A 301 8.24 33.42 -36.13
CA GLN A 301 7.84 32.17 -36.79
C GLN A 301 7.45 31.11 -35.76
N ILE A 302 8.21 30.98 -34.68
CA ILE A 302 7.90 30.01 -33.62
C ILE A 302 6.64 30.43 -32.85
N MET A 303 6.46 31.71 -32.56
CA MET A 303 5.23 32.25 -31.96
C MET A 303 4.00 31.94 -32.83
N LYS A 304 4.10 32.09 -34.16
CA LYS A 304 2.99 31.74 -35.08
C LYS A 304 2.63 30.25 -35.00
N GLU A 305 3.63 29.39 -34.93
CA GLU A 305 3.44 27.94 -34.78
C GLU A 305 2.82 27.59 -33.43
N ALA A 306 3.34 28.16 -32.35
CA ALA A 306 2.84 27.98 -30.99
C ALA A 306 1.38 28.45 -30.85
N VAL A 307 1.05 29.65 -31.36
CA VAL A 307 -0.32 30.16 -31.36
C VAL A 307 -1.23 29.30 -32.23
N SER A 308 -0.76 28.83 -33.40
CA SER A 308 -1.57 27.97 -34.26
C SER A 308 -1.88 26.62 -33.60
N LEU A 309 -0.91 26.04 -32.91
CA LEU A 309 -1.07 24.83 -32.12
C LEU A 309 -2.05 25.05 -30.96
N MET A 310 -1.87 26.13 -30.19
CA MET A 310 -2.77 26.49 -29.09
C MET A 310 -4.22 26.69 -29.58
N LEU A 311 -4.42 27.29 -30.75
CA LEU A 311 -5.77 27.40 -31.33
C LEU A 311 -6.37 26.03 -31.67
N ASP A 312 -5.59 25.10 -32.24
CA ASP A 312 -6.05 23.72 -32.49
C ASP A 312 -6.37 23.00 -31.18
N SER A 313 -5.57 23.23 -30.14
CA SER A 313 -5.77 22.69 -28.82
C SER A 313 -7.11 23.09 -28.20
N TYR A 314 -7.51 24.36 -28.31
CA TYR A 314 -8.86 24.78 -27.89
C TYR A 314 -9.96 24.21 -28.80
N ALA A 315 -9.72 24.11 -30.11
CA ALA A 315 -10.69 23.52 -31.05
C ALA A 315 -11.00 22.06 -30.76
N ALA A 316 -10.04 21.32 -30.17
CA ALA A 316 -10.21 19.94 -29.76
C ALA A 316 -11.18 19.78 -28.58
N LEU A 317 -11.43 20.85 -27.81
CA LEU A 317 -12.29 20.84 -26.62
C LEU A 317 -13.70 21.34 -26.91
N GLY A 318 -13.88 22.24 -27.87
CA GLY A 318 -15.20 22.81 -28.19
C GLY A 318 -15.14 23.97 -29.17
N ASP A 319 -16.22 24.76 -29.22
CA ASP A 319 -16.32 25.91 -30.11
C ASP A 319 -15.43 27.06 -29.63
N VAL A 320 -14.75 27.72 -30.59
CA VAL A 320 -13.79 28.78 -30.27
C VAL A 320 -14.04 30.03 -31.08
N LYS A 321 -13.98 31.19 -30.41
CA LYS A 321 -13.89 32.51 -31.03
C LYS A 321 -12.62 33.23 -30.60
N VAL A 322 -11.99 33.93 -31.53
CA VAL A 322 -10.70 34.58 -31.32
C VAL A 322 -10.82 36.07 -31.58
N ARG A 323 -10.15 36.87 -30.75
CA ARG A 323 -9.93 38.31 -30.95
C ARG A 323 -8.43 38.55 -30.93
N ILE A 324 -7.88 39.12 -32.01
CA ILE A 324 -6.43 39.38 -32.11
C ILE A 324 -6.16 40.87 -32.02
N VAL A 325 -5.28 41.25 -31.11
CA VAL A 325 -4.65 42.57 -30.98
C VAL A 325 -3.16 42.39 -31.24
N THR A 326 -2.61 43.21 -32.12
CA THR A 326 -1.17 43.23 -32.40
C THR A 326 -0.60 44.57 -32.01
N PHE A 327 0.59 44.61 -31.42
CA PHE A 327 1.23 45.86 -31.03
C PHE A 327 2.64 45.96 -31.60
N GLN A 328 2.99 47.17 -32.04
CA GLN A 328 4.28 47.50 -32.64
C GLN A 328 4.48 49.01 -32.68
N ASN A 329 5.73 49.45 -32.83
CA ASN A 329 6.07 50.88 -32.90
C ASN A 329 5.58 51.63 -31.65
N THR A 330 4.53 52.43 -31.82
CA THR A 330 3.93 53.30 -30.80
C THR A 330 2.42 53.07 -30.65
N ALA A 331 1.87 52.02 -31.27
CA ALA A 331 0.44 51.76 -31.35
C ALA A 331 0.12 50.26 -31.25
N ALA A 332 -1.15 49.96 -30.94
CA ALA A 332 -1.73 48.63 -31.05
C ALA A 332 -2.95 48.67 -31.98
N GLN A 333 -3.27 47.54 -32.58
CA GLN A 333 -4.36 47.40 -33.53
C GLN A 333 -5.11 46.10 -33.29
N ALA A 334 -6.43 46.21 -33.14
CA ALA A 334 -7.32 45.06 -33.18
C ALA A 334 -7.56 44.62 -34.64
N ARG A 335 -7.33 43.35 -34.95
CA ARG A 335 -7.50 42.77 -36.29
C ARG A 335 -8.96 42.37 -36.49
N GLN A 336 -9.58 42.80 -37.58
CA GLN A 336 -11.03 42.69 -37.79
C GLN A 336 -11.85 43.48 -36.75
N THR A 337 -13.15 43.63 -37.00
CA THR A 337 -14.07 44.41 -36.15
C THR A 337 -14.89 43.56 -35.18
N THR A 338 -15.01 42.26 -35.44
CA THR A 338 -15.72 41.26 -34.63
C THR A 338 -14.78 40.17 -34.15
N TRP A 339 -15.25 39.34 -33.23
CA TRP A 339 -14.63 38.05 -32.96
C TRP A 339 -14.73 37.14 -34.19
N ILE A 340 -13.71 36.31 -34.40
CA ILE A 340 -13.52 35.49 -35.62
C ILE A 340 -13.33 34.02 -35.28
N ASP A 341 -13.49 33.14 -36.27
CA ASP A 341 -13.18 31.72 -36.14
C ASP A 341 -11.67 31.43 -36.19
N ILE A 342 -11.30 30.19 -35.84
CA ILE A 342 -9.91 29.72 -35.82
C ILE A 342 -9.25 29.79 -37.19
N ALA A 343 -9.95 29.39 -38.25
CA ALA A 343 -9.39 29.36 -39.60
C ALA A 343 -8.93 30.77 -40.04
N THR A 344 -9.78 31.77 -39.80
CA THR A 344 -9.48 33.18 -40.05
C THR A 344 -8.37 33.68 -39.12
N ALA A 345 -8.42 33.33 -37.83
CA ALA A 345 -7.39 33.71 -36.87
C ALA A 345 -6.00 33.22 -37.29
N LYS A 346 -5.88 31.94 -37.68
CA LYS A 346 -4.64 31.35 -38.21
C LYS A 346 -4.14 32.04 -39.47
N SER A 347 -5.04 32.39 -40.39
CA SER A 347 -4.68 33.15 -41.60
C SER A 347 -4.06 34.50 -41.24
N ILE A 348 -4.64 35.22 -40.27
CA ILE A 348 -4.11 36.49 -39.77
C ILE A 348 -2.74 36.29 -39.11
N VAL A 349 -2.64 35.34 -38.18
CA VAL A 349 -1.39 35.04 -37.45
C VAL A 349 -0.26 34.70 -38.41
N ASN A 350 -0.51 33.85 -39.41
CA ASN A 350 0.51 33.46 -40.38
C ASN A 350 0.98 34.61 -41.26
N ALA A 351 0.12 35.60 -41.52
CA ALA A 351 0.44 36.78 -42.31
C ALA A 351 1.19 37.89 -41.53
N LEU A 352 1.37 37.77 -40.20
CA LEU A 352 2.00 38.80 -39.38
C LEU A 352 3.48 39.00 -39.76
N THR A 353 3.98 40.22 -39.61
CA THR A 353 5.39 40.57 -39.82
C THR A 353 5.87 41.45 -38.68
N ALA A 354 7.15 41.31 -38.32
CA ALA A 354 7.73 42.06 -37.21
C ALA A 354 8.39 43.36 -37.68
N THR A 355 8.06 44.46 -37.01
CA THR A 355 8.61 45.80 -37.20
C THR A 355 8.38 46.67 -35.96
N GLY A 356 9.31 47.57 -35.62
CA GLY A 356 9.07 48.63 -34.63
C GLY A 356 9.38 48.30 -33.17
N GLY A 357 8.86 49.12 -32.25
CA GLY A 357 8.97 48.97 -30.79
C GLY A 357 7.79 48.27 -30.13
N THR A 358 7.73 48.33 -28.80
CA THR A 358 6.95 47.41 -27.94
C THR A 358 6.01 48.16 -26.98
N PRO A 359 4.83 48.66 -27.43
CA PRO A 359 3.99 49.54 -26.62
C PRO A 359 2.92 48.80 -25.78
N TYR A 360 3.28 48.27 -24.61
CA TYR A 360 2.40 47.44 -23.76
C TYR A 360 1.09 48.13 -23.36
N SER A 361 1.16 49.36 -22.86
CA SER A 361 -0.03 50.12 -22.45
C SER A 361 -1.06 50.26 -23.58
N LYS A 362 -0.61 50.44 -24.83
CA LYS A 362 -1.50 50.51 -25.99
C LYS A 362 -2.12 49.16 -26.33
N ALA A 363 -1.39 48.07 -26.12
CA ALA A 363 -1.91 46.72 -26.27
C ALA A 363 -3.08 46.48 -25.31
N LEU A 364 -2.93 46.79 -24.01
CA LEU A 364 -4.00 46.62 -23.02
C LEU A 364 -5.21 47.52 -23.31
N GLU A 365 -4.98 48.81 -23.60
CA GLU A 365 -6.06 49.74 -23.97
C GLU A 365 -6.88 49.23 -25.17
N THR A 366 -6.20 48.73 -26.20
CA THR A 366 -6.84 48.19 -27.40
C THR A 366 -7.53 46.86 -27.14
N ALA A 367 -6.95 46.01 -26.29
CA ALA A 367 -7.50 44.71 -25.92
C ALA A 367 -8.81 44.83 -25.15
N MET A 368 -8.88 45.72 -24.16
CA MET A 368 -10.12 46.02 -23.41
C MET A 368 -11.23 46.51 -24.34
N GLN A 369 -10.91 47.34 -25.34
CA GLN A 369 -11.89 47.79 -26.33
C GLN A 369 -12.31 46.67 -27.27
N ALA A 370 -11.35 45.90 -27.78
CA ALA A 370 -11.55 44.82 -28.75
C ALA A 370 -12.39 43.67 -28.18
N PHE A 371 -12.28 43.39 -26.88
CA PHE A 371 -13.06 42.36 -26.21
C PHE A 371 -14.57 42.64 -26.24
N ASN A 372 -14.95 43.92 -26.18
CA ASN A 372 -16.35 44.35 -26.22
C ASN A 372 -16.98 44.31 -27.62
N SER A 373 -16.23 43.90 -28.65
CA SER A 373 -16.77 43.65 -30.00
C SER A 373 -17.79 42.49 -29.98
N ALA A 374 -18.75 42.53 -30.91
CA ALA A 374 -19.72 41.44 -31.10
C ALA A 374 -19.07 40.15 -31.66
N GLY A 375 -19.70 39.01 -31.39
CA GLY A 375 -19.36 37.70 -31.99
C GLY A 375 -18.62 36.73 -31.07
N LYS A 376 -18.39 37.08 -29.80
CA LYS A 376 -17.92 36.13 -28.78
C LYS A 376 -19.00 35.10 -28.46
N ILE A 377 -18.59 33.95 -27.93
CA ILE A 377 -19.49 32.90 -27.45
C ILE A 377 -20.03 33.33 -26.09
N ASP A 378 -21.35 33.43 -25.98
CA ASP A 378 -22.01 33.67 -24.69
C ASP A 378 -21.87 32.41 -23.81
N GLY A 379 -21.39 32.59 -22.57
CA GLY A 379 -21.11 31.48 -21.65
C GLY A 379 -19.79 30.73 -21.92
N GLY A 380 -19.07 31.06 -22.99
CA GLY A 380 -17.73 30.53 -23.26
C GLY A 380 -16.69 31.05 -22.27
N LYS A 381 -15.68 30.24 -21.95
CA LYS A 381 -14.58 30.64 -21.06
C LYS A 381 -13.74 31.74 -21.72
N ASN A 382 -13.42 32.81 -21.00
CA ASN A 382 -12.62 33.92 -21.54
C ASN A 382 -11.16 33.76 -21.13
N ILE A 383 -10.25 33.74 -22.11
CA ILE A 383 -8.81 33.61 -21.87
C ILE A 383 -8.07 34.69 -22.66
N ALA A 384 -7.11 35.36 -22.04
CA ALA A 384 -6.25 36.34 -22.68
C ALA A 384 -4.80 35.87 -22.67
N TYR A 385 -4.12 36.07 -23.81
CA TYR A 385 -2.72 35.69 -24.00
C TYR A 385 -1.92 36.94 -24.38
N PHE A 386 -0.92 37.29 -23.57
CA PHE A 386 0.03 38.36 -23.85
C PHE A 386 1.42 37.79 -24.13
N LEU A 387 1.91 37.92 -25.36
CA LEU A 387 3.20 37.34 -25.79
C LEU A 387 4.13 38.46 -26.25
N THR A 388 5.34 38.52 -25.69
CA THR A 388 6.37 39.52 -26.05
C THR A 388 7.78 38.99 -25.79
N ASP A 389 8.75 39.45 -26.58
CA ASP A 389 10.16 39.09 -26.42
C ASP A 389 11.07 40.25 -25.98
N GLY A 390 10.48 41.41 -25.70
CA GLY A 390 11.22 42.64 -25.45
C GLY A 390 10.57 43.54 -24.43
N GLU A 391 11.40 44.33 -23.73
CA GLU A 391 11.00 45.33 -22.75
C GLU A 391 10.08 46.41 -23.36
N PRO A 392 9.17 47.01 -22.57
CA PRO A 392 8.31 48.07 -23.06
C PRO A 392 9.14 49.26 -23.56
N THR A 393 8.70 49.85 -24.67
CA THR A 393 9.28 51.11 -25.13
C THR A 393 8.96 52.20 -24.11
N ALA A 394 9.95 53.05 -23.77
CA ALA A 394 9.80 54.10 -22.76
C ALA A 394 8.52 54.93 -22.99
N SER A 395 7.78 55.23 -21.92
CA SER A 395 6.44 55.86 -21.91
C SER A 395 5.26 54.95 -22.30
N TYR A 396 5.51 53.67 -22.57
CA TYR A 396 4.47 52.69 -22.85
C TYR A 396 4.40 51.55 -21.83
N GLU A 397 5.03 51.72 -20.67
CA GLU A 397 5.01 50.77 -19.55
C GLU A 397 3.60 50.65 -18.94
N ILE A 398 3.42 49.57 -18.16
CA ILE A 398 2.25 49.40 -17.31
C ILE A 398 2.58 50.03 -15.96
N ASP A 399 1.92 51.15 -15.66
CA ASP A 399 1.96 51.77 -14.33
C ASP A 399 0.82 51.23 -13.46
N ALA A 400 0.85 51.56 -12.16
CA ALA A 400 -0.14 51.08 -11.19
C ALA A 400 -1.58 51.46 -11.55
N ALA A 401 -1.80 52.59 -12.23
CA ALA A 401 -3.15 52.99 -12.64
C ALA A 401 -3.66 52.14 -13.81
N ARG A 402 -2.79 51.84 -14.79
CA ARG A 402 -3.12 50.93 -15.91
C ARG A 402 -3.30 49.49 -15.46
N GLU A 403 -2.47 49.03 -14.53
CA GLU A 403 -2.61 47.71 -13.91
C GLU A 403 -3.97 47.58 -13.22
N ALA A 404 -4.35 48.54 -12.38
CA ALA A 404 -5.64 48.52 -11.69
C ALA A 404 -6.83 48.51 -12.67
N LEU A 405 -6.74 49.27 -13.77
CA LEU A 405 -7.75 49.26 -14.83
C LEU A 405 -7.83 47.90 -15.53
N TRP A 406 -6.68 47.29 -15.84
CA TRP A 406 -6.61 45.98 -16.46
C TRP A 406 -7.24 44.90 -15.57
N LYS A 407 -6.85 44.85 -14.29
CA LYS A 407 -7.38 43.87 -13.32
C LYS A 407 -8.88 44.01 -13.13
N THR A 408 -9.38 45.24 -12.97
CA THR A 408 -10.83 45.52 -12.89
C THR A 408 -11.57 45.00 -14.13
N PHE A 409 -10.99 45.19 -15.31
CA PHE A 409 -11.58 44.69 -16.56
C PHE A 409 -11.54 43.16 -16.64
N VAL A 410 -10.42 42.54 -16.26
CA VAL A 410 -10.23 41.09 -16.26
C VAL A 410 -11.21 40.41 -15.30
N ASP A 411 -11.36 40.93 -14.07
CA ASP A 411 -12.34 40.46 -13.09
C ASP A 411 -13.78 40.56 -13.61
N ALA A 412 -14.16 41.73 -14.13
CA ALA A 412 -15.52 41.99 -14.58
C ALA A 412 -15.96 41.09 -15.75
N ASN A 413 -15.01 40.45 -16.43
CA ASN A 413 -15.24 39.59 -17.59
C ASN A 413 -14.77 38.14 -17.36
N GLU A 414 -14.41 37.78 -16.13
CA GLU A 414 -13.94 36.43 -15.74
C GLU A 414 -12.84 35.90 -16.68
N ILE A 415 -11.85 36.74 -16.99
CA ILE A 415 -10.79 36.42 -17.94
C ILE A 415 -9.62 35.74 -17.21
N ASN A 416 -9.18 34.57 -17.69
CA ASN A 416 -7.85 34.06 -17.32
C ASN A 416 -6.79 34.77 -18.17
N SER A 417 -6.07 35.75 -17.64
CA SER A 417 -5.06 36.52 -18.37
C SER A 417 -3.66 35.98 -18.11
N MET A 418 -3.03 35.43 -19.15
CA MET A 418 -1.71 34.82 -19.11
C MET A 418 -0.70 35.66 -19.88
N ALA A 419 0.49 35.90 -19.29
CA ALA A 419 1.57 36.63 -19.93
C ALA A 419 2.82 35.75 -20.09
N PHE A 420 3.42 35.78 -21.27
CA PHE A 420 4.59 34.97 -21.64
C PHE A 420 5.72 35.87 -22.14
N GLY A 421 6.84 35.85 -21.42
CA GLY A 421 8.06 36.54 -21.80
C GLY A 421 8.97 35.61 -22.59
N ILE A 422 9.35 35.99 -23.80
CA ILE A 422 10.03 35.12 -24.76
C ILE A 422 11.51 35.49 -24.91
N GLY A 423 12.36 34.47 -24.95
CA GLY A 423 13.78 34.58 -25.27
C GLY A 423 14.70 34.57 -24.04
N PRO A 424 16.03 34.61 -24.24
CA PRO A 424 17.02 34.31 -23.19
C PRO A 424 16.98 35.23 -21.96
N ALA A 425 16.41 36.43 -22.11
CA ALA A 425 16.23 37.41 -21.05
C ALA A 425 14.75 37.78 -20.90
N ALA A 426 13.86 36.77 -21.02
CA ALA A 426 12.40 36.89 -20.95
C ALA A 426 11.93 38.02 -20.00
N PRO A 427 11.20 39.03 -20.50
CA PRO A 427 10.87 40.24 -19.74
C PRO A 427 9.71 40.02 -18.77
N THR A 428 9.87 39.18 -17.75
CA THR A 428 8.77 38.79 -16.86
C THR A 428 8.31 39.92 -15.95
N GLY A 429 9.22 40.70 -15.34
CA GLY A 429 8.85 41.80 -14.44
C GLY A 429 7.88 42.83 -15.06
N PRO A 430 8.17 43.35 -16.27
CA PRO A 430 7.29 44.32 -16.95
C PRO A 430 5.91 43.80 -17.36
N ILE A 431 5.75 42.49 -17.56
CA ILE A 431 4.48 41.87 -17.99
C ILE A 431 3.74 41.18 -16.85
N ASP A 432 4.36 41.05 -15.67
CA ASP A 432 3.74 40.51 -14.45
C ASP A 432 2.40 41.21 -14.12
N PRO A 433 2.27 42.55 -14.23
CA PRO A 433 0.99 43.24 -14.03
C PRO A 433 -0.16 42.80 -14.95
N ILE A 434 0.15 42.09 -16.05
CA ILE A 434 -0.82 41.59 -17.03
C ILE A 434 -1.28 40.17 -16.67
N ALA A 435 -0.44 39.39 -15.98
CA ALA A 435 -0.70 37.99 -15.63
C ALA A 435 -1.60 37.89 -14.39
N TYR A 436 -2.89 37.72 -14.62
CA TYR A 436 -3.91 37.82 -13.59
C TYR A 436 -5.12 36.92 -13.94
N ASP A 437 -5.55 36.08 -13.03
CA ASP A 437 -6.72 35.23 -13.20
C ASP A 437 -7.93 35.91 -12.56
N GLY A 438 -8.79 36.54 -13.39
CA GLY A 438 -10.00 37.23 -12.95
C GLY A 438 -11.18 36.32 -12.67
N ARG A 439 -11.00 35.00 -12.71
CA ARG A 439 -12.02 34.03 -12.32
C ARG A 439 -12.08 33.93 -10.79
N ASP A 440 -13.22 33.50 -10.27
CA ASP A 440 -13.41 33.12 -8.85
C ASP A 440 -12.92 34.14 -7.80
N GLY A 441 -13.05 35.44 -8.11
CA GLY A 441 -12.72 36.52 -7.18
C GLY A 441 -11.32 37.13 -7.34
N GLY A 442 -10.57 36.74 -8.37
CA GLY A 442 -9.38 37.44 -8.82
C GLY A 442 -8.11 37.04 -8.06
N SER A 443 -7.06 36.63 -8.78
CA SER A 443 -5.77 36.29 -8.20
C SER A 443 -4.58 36.59 -9.13
N GLU A 444 -3.44 36.94 -8.53
CA GLU A 444 -2.19 37.11 -9.28
C GLU A 444 -1.72 35.76 -9.82
N ALA A 445 -1.42 35.68 -11.12
CA ALA A 445 -0.97 34.43 -11.78
C ALA A 445 0.54 34.42 -12.04
N GLY A 446 1.16 35.60 -12.16
CA GLY A 446 2.58 35.76 -12.46
C GLY A 446 2.93 35.47 -13.92
N ALA A 447 3.93 36.17 -14.46
CA ALA A 447 4.37 35.99 -15.84
C ALA A 447 5.19 34.71 -16.05
N THR A 448 4.93 33.99 -17.14
CA THR A 448 5.69 32.77 -17.51
C THR A 448 6.92 33.13 -18.34
N PRO A 449 8.16 32.84 -17.87
CA PRO A 449 9.35 32.97 -18.70
C PRO A 449 9.47 31.81 -19.69
N VAL A 450 9.91 32.11 -20.92
CA VAL A 450 10.23 31.14 -21.97
C VAL A 450 11.64 31.41 -22.49
N PRO A 451 12.69 30.95 -21.77
CA PRO A 451 14.08 31.27 -22.09
C PRO A 451 14.56 30.68 -23.42
N ASP A 452 14.16 29.44 -23.72
CA ASP A 452 14.33 28.83 -25.03
C ASP A 452 13.03 28.96 -25.82
N ILE A 453 13.10 29.69 -26.94
CA ILE A 453 11.93 29.92 -27.78
C ILE A 453 11.32 28.63 -28.34
N LYS A 454 12.12 27.57 -28.46
CA LYS A 454 11.66 26.26 -28.97
C LYS A 454 10.67 25.59 -28.02
N ASP A 455 10.63 26.00 -26.76
CA ASP A 455 9.70 25.48 -25.75
C ASP A 455 8.35 26.21 -25.78
N LEU A 456 8.22 27.31 -26.52
CA LEU A 456 6.97 28.09 -26.58
C LEU A 456 5.77 27.27 -27.07
N PRO A 457 5.86 26.44 -28.13
CA PRO A 457 4.70 25.65 -28.57
C PRO A 457 4.12 24.70 -27.51
N PRO A 458 4.88 23.80 -26.85
CA PRO A 458 4.32 22.95 -25.80
C PRO A 458 3.84 23.76 -24.59
N ILE A 459 4.52 24.86 -24.23
CA ILE A 459 4.07 25.74 -23.14
C ILE A 459 2.68 26.33 -23.41
N LEU A 460 2.43 26.85 -24.62
CA LEU A 460 1.10 27.40 -24.95
C LEU A 460 0.04 26.30 -25.08
N ARG A 461 0.38 25.11 -25.59
CA ARG A 461 -0.53 23.96 -25.57
C ARG A 461 -0.95 23.61 -24.14
N ASP A 462 0.00 23.50 -23.22
CA ASP A 462 -0.27 23.11 -21.83
C ASP A 462 -1.05 24.17 -21.05
N SER A 463 -0.92 25.45 -21.45
CA SER A 463 -1.64 26.57 -20.86
C SER A 463 -3.17 26.52 -21.03
N VAL A 464 -3.68 25.64 -21.91
CA VAL A 464 -5.13 25.47 -22.15
C VAL A 464 -5.86 24.99 -20.89
N GLY A 465 -5.14 24.42 -19.92
CA GLY A 465 -5.67 24.19 -18.57
C GLY A 465 -6.44 22.88 -18.41
N VAL A 466 -6.32 21.95 -19.36
CA VAL A 466 -6.80 20.58 -19.18
C VAL A 466 -5.70 19.78 -18.49
N ASN A 467 -5.95 19.39 -17.25
CA ASN A 467 -5.07 18.50 -16.51
C ASN A 467 -5.86 17.61 -15.57
N THR A 468 -5.22 16.53 -15.13
CA THR A 468 -5.66 15.69 -14.03
C THR A 468 -4.50 15.46 -13.07
N LYS A 469 -4.82 15.05 -11.85
CA LYS A 469 -3.86 14.74 -10.81
C LYS A 469 -4.13 13.35 -10.26
N GLY A 470 -3.11 12.74 -9.68
CA GLY A 470 -3.22 11.47 -8.98
C GLY A 470 -1.91 11.12 -8.32
N SER A 471 -1.80 9.86 -7.90
CA SER A 471 -0.56 9.27 -7.40
C SER A 471 -0.43 7.85 -7.96
N VAL A 472 0.79 7.33 -8.00
CA VAL A 472 1.06 5.94 -8.40
C VAL A 472 0.50 4.93 -7.39
N THR A 473 0.27 5.36 -6.13
CA THR A 473 -0.12 4.44 -5.04
C THR A 473 -1.47 4.71 -4.40
N SER A 474 -2.02 5.92 -4.54
CA SER A 474 -3.35 6.25 -4.01
C SER A 474 -4.43 6.39 -5.08
N GLY A 475 -4.18 5.85 -6.28
CA GLY A 475 -5.13 5.82 -7.38
C GLY A 475 -5.03 7.03 -8.34
N GLY A 476 -5.76 6.91 -9.45
CA GLY A 476 -5.80 7.88 -10.55
C GLY A 476 -5.57 7.20 -11.89
N LEU A 477 -4.97 7.92 -12.85
CA LEU A 477 -4.58 7.33 -14.14
C LEU A 477 -3.50 6.24 -14.01
N LEU A 478 -2.54 6.40 -13.09
CA LEU A 478 -1.37 5.51 -12.92
C LEU A 478 -1.62 4.25 -12.04
N GLY A 479 -2.85 3.98 -11.59
CA GLY A 479 -3.20 2.75 -10.84
C GLY A 479 -3.09 2.84 -9.31
N GLU A 480 -3.24 1.69 -8.65
CA GLU A 480 -3.16 1.48 -7.19
C GLU A 480 -2.00 0.51 -6.88
N SER A 481 -0.76 0.98 -7.04
CA SER A 481 0.42 0.18 -6.67
C SER A 481 0.75 0.37 -5.17
N GLU A 482 1.56 -0.52 -4.60
CA GLU A 482 1.88 -0.52 -3.17
C GLU A 482 3.40 -0.49 -2.98
N TRP A 483 3.86 0.30 -1.99
CA TRP A 483 5.29 0.55 -1.77
C TRP A 483 6.04 -0.60 -1.11
N GLY A 484 5.36 -1.44 -0.32
CA GLY A 484 6.00 -2.27 0.70
C GLY A 484 5.79 -1.67 2.10
N ALA A 485 5.95 -2.48 3.15
CA ALA A 485 5.55 -2.11 4.51
C ALA A 485 6.46 -1.07 5.18
N ASP A 486 7.67 -0.87 4.66
CA ASP A 486 8.65 0.11 5.14
C ASP A 486 8.64 1.45 4.38
N GLY A 487 7.66 1.61 3.47
CA GLY A 487 7.52 2.77 2.61
C GLY A 487 8.30 2.61 1.31
N GLY A 488 8.41 3.67 0.51
CA GLY A 488 9.09 3.58 -0.77
C GLY A 488 9.07 4.87 -1.56
N SER A 489 9.59 4.81 -2.77
CA SER A 489 9.69 5.91 -3.73
C SER A 489 9.66 5.39 -5.16
N VAL A 490 9.41 6.27 -6.13
CA VAL A 490 9.55 5.94 -7.54
C VAL A 490 11.04 5.87 -7.88
N ASP A 491 11.53 4.72 -8.33
CA ASP A 491 12.91 4.55 -8.80
C ASP A 491 13.09 5.16 -10.20
N SER A 492 12.15 4.86 -11.10
CA SER A 492 12.19 5.39 -12.47
C SER A 492 10.83 5.42 -13.15
N ILE A 493 10.71 6.29 -14.16
CA ILE A 493 9.56 6.43 -15.04
C ILE A 493 10.01 6.27 -16.48
N THR A 494 9.30 5.47 -17.26
CA THR A 494 9.57 5.25 -18.69
C THR A 494 8.49 5.89 -19.54
N VAL A 495 8.85 6.88 -20.36
CA VAL A 495 7.93 7.59 -21.27
C VAL A 495 8.55 7.66 -22.66
N ASN A 496 7.80 7.26 -23.68
CA ASN A 496 8.25 7.22 -25.09
C ASN A 496 9.62 6.53 -25.26
N GLY A 497 9.84 5.42 -24.55
CA GLY A 497 11.07 4.62 -24.62
C GLY A 497 12.29 5.21 -23.89
N ARG A 498 12.13 6.33 -23.16
CA ARG A 498 13.17 6.95 -22.34
C ARG A 498 12.89 6.70 -20.87
N VAL A 499 13.93 6.39 -20.11
CA VAL A 499 13.83 6.12 -18.68
C VAL A 499 14.38 7.32 -17.91
N TYR A 500 13.55 7.90 -17.05
CA TYR A 500 13.83 9.03 -16.18
C TYR A 500 14.01 8.51 -14.77
N HIS A 501 15.23 8.65 -14.23
CA HIS A 501 15.62 8.07 -12.94
C HIS A 501 15.45 9.10 -11.81
N ALA A 502 15.25 8.62 -10.58
CA ALA A 502 15.13 9.46 -9.39
C ALA A 502 16.39 10.29 -9.07
N ASP A 503 17.54 9.96 -9.66
CA ASP A 503 18.78 10.74 -9.52
C ASP A 503 18.90 11.91 -10.52
N GLY A 504 17.89 12.11 -11.37
CA GLY A 504 17.86 13.14 -12.41
C GLY A 504 18.56 12.76 -13.71
N THR A 505 19.01 11.52 -13.86
CA THR A 505 19.58 11.02 -15.12
C THR A 505 18.51 10.48 -16.07
N VAL A 506 18.83 10.44 -17.37
CA VAL A 506 17.95 9.90 -18.41
C VAL A 506 18.71 8.90 -19.27
N THR A 507 18.11 7.74 -19.53
CA THR A 507 18.63 6.72 -20.45
C THR A 507 17.63 6.45 -21.58
N GLY A 508 18.09 5.80 -22.67
CA GLY A 508 17.23 5.47 -23.82
C GLY A 508 17.09 6.57 -24.88
N GLY A 509 17.64 7.77 -24.69
CA GLY A 509 17.63 8.83 -25.70
C GLY A 509 17.91 10.23 -25.13
N PRO A 510 17.85 11.29 -25.96
CA PRO A 510 17.90 12.67 -25.46
C PRO A 510 16.66 12.96 -24.60
N SER A 511 16.85 13.65 -23.47
CA SER A 511 15.75 13.99 -22.57
C SER A 511 14.70 14.89 -23.23
N ASN A 512 13.41 14.58 -23.02
CA ASN A 512 12.30 15.50 -23.30
C ASN A 512 11.76 16.15 -22.01
N GLY A 513 12.51 16.02 -20.91
CA GLY A 513 12.11 16.52 -19.60
C GLY A 513 13.21 17.28 -18.86
N THR A 514 12.80 17.94 -17.79
CA THR A 514 13.65 18.72 -16.89
C THR A 514 13.53 18.19 -15.46
N TRP A 515 14.66 18.05 -14.80
CA TRP A 515 14.76 17.59 -13.40
C TRP A 515 14.86 18.77 -12.44
N ASN A 516 14.07 18.74 -11.36
CA ASN A 516 14.25 19.61 -10.21
C ASN A 516 14.84 18.81 -9.03
N SER A 517 16.14 19.02 -8.77
CA SER A 517 16.85 18.30 -7.70
C SER A 517 16.49 18.77 -6.27
N THR A 518 15.67 19.81 -6.11
CA THR A 518 15.22 20.29 -4.79
C THR A 518 13.93 19.60 -4.37
N THR A 519 13.06 19.33 -5.33
CA THR A 519 11.73 18.73 -5.11
C THR A 519 11.65 17.30 -5.66
N HIS A 520 12.77 16.74 -6.11
CA HIS A 520 12.86 15.44 -6.79
C HIS A 520 11.77 15.21 -7.85
N THR A 521 11.45 16.28 -8.61
CA THR A 521 10.34 16.26 -9.56
C THR A 521 10.85 16.22 -10.99
N TRP A 522 10.30 15.30 -11.78
CA TRP A 522 10.44 15.32 -13.23
C TRP A 522 9.31 16.09 -13.88
N THR A 523 9.63 16.94 -14.86
CA THR A 523 8.67 17.50 -15.81
C THR A 523 8.99 16.98 -17.20
N ILE A 524 8.15 16.11 -17.75
CA ILE A 524 8.39 15.35 -18.98
C ILE A 524 7.35 15.74 -20.02
N ASN A 525 7.79 16.12 -21.23
CA ASN A 525 6.90 16.25 -22.39
C ASN A 525 6.79 14.89 -23.08
N THR A 526 5.57 14.40 -23.26
CA THR A 526 5.32 13.17 -24.01
C THR A 526 5.33 13.48 -25.51
N GLU A 527 5.47 12.44 -26.34
CA GLU A 527 5.46 12.56 -27.79
C GLU A 527 4.11 12.14 -28.38
N GLY A 528 3.57 13.00 -29.26
CA GLY A 528 2.38 12.70 -30.04
C GLY A 528 2.68 11.92 -31.32
N ALA A 529 1.82 12.09 -32.33
CA ALA A 529 1.98 11.45 -33.63
C ALA A 529 3.37 11.72 -34.25
N SER A 530 4.03 10.64 -34.71
CA SER A 530 5.38 10.67 -35.33
C SER A 530 6.51 11.16 -34.42
N GLY A 531 6.37 11.09 -33.09
CA GLY A 531 7.41 11.50 -32.15
C GLY A 531 7.43 13.02 -31.89
N ASP A 532 6.38 13.75 -32.27
CA ASP A 532 6.32 15.21 -32.15
C ASP A 532 5.91 15.62 -30.73
N VAL A 533 6.86 16.16 -29.96
CA VAL A 533 6.64 16.67 -28.59
C VAL A 533 5.61 17.79 -28.52
N ASN A 534 5.37 18.51 -29.61
CA ASN A 534 4.36 19.58 -29.66
C ASN A 534 2.93 19.00 -29.72
N LYS A 535 2.78 17.71 -30.04
CA LYS A 535 1.49 17.02 -30.15
C LYS A 535 1.25 16.00 -29.04
N GLY A 536 2.21 15.83 -28.14
CA GLY A 536 2.02 15.02 -26.93
C GLY A 536 1.30 15.80 -25.83
N GLY A 537 1.39 15.27 -24.62
CA GLY A 537 1.02 15.88 -23.36
C GLY A 537 2.24 16.23 -22.51
N LYS A 538 2.02 16.31 -21.20
CA LYS A 538 3.05 16.61 -20.20
C LYS A 538 2.74 15.88 -18.90
N LEU A 539 3.74 15.18 -18.36
CA LEU A 539 3.72 14.53 -17.07
C LEU A 539 4.66 15.26 -16.11
N VAL A 540 4.13 15.71 -14.98
CA VAL A 540 4.94 16.21 -13.85
C VAL A 540 4.77 15.22 -12.72
N ILE A 541 5.85 14.57 -12.28
CA ILE A 541 5.81 13.52 -11.26
C ILE A 541 6.88 13.78 -10.20
N ASP A 542 6.46 13.71 -8.94
CA ASP A 542 7.33 13.69 -7.78
C ASP A 542 7.82 12.25 -7.57
N MET A 543 9.14 12.07 -7.54
CA MET A 543 9.74 10.74 -7.42
C MET A 543 9.75 10.25 -5.96
N ASP A 544 9.57 11.13 -4.98
CA ASP A 544 9.57 10.74 -3.56
C ASP A 544 8.27 10.03 -3.16
N ASP A 545 7.11 10.52 -3.62
CA ASP A 545 5.79 9.98 -3.23
C ASP A 545 4.91 9.50 -4.40
N GLY A 546 5.42 9.60 -5.63
CA GLY A 546 4.71 9.21 -6.84
C GLY A 546 3.50 10.09 -7.18
N SER A 547 3.32 11.24 -6.52
CA SER A 547 2.27 12.19 -6.87
C SER A 547 2.55 12.82 -8.23
N TYR A 548 1.52 13.02 -9.05
CA TYR A 548 1.69 13.57 -10.38
C TYR A 548 0.56 14.50 -10.80
N THR A 549 0.89 15.38 -11.75
CA THR A 549 -0.04 16.12 -12.59
C THR A 549 0.21 15.75 -14.05
N TYR A 550 -0.86 15.45 -14.76
CA TYR A 550 -0.81 15.05 -16.16
C TYR A 550 -1.69 15.96 -17.02
N VAL A 551 -1.10 16.50 -18.08
CA VAL A 551 -1.76 17.26 -19.15
C VAL A 551 -1.87 16.32 -20.35
N PRO A 552 -3.07 15.89 -20.76
CA PRO A 552 -3.22 14.99 -21.89
C PRO A 552 -2.90 15.70 -23.23
N PRO A 553 -2.47 14.94 -24.25
CA PRO A 553 -2.45 15.44 -25.61
C PRO A 553 -3.86 15.85 -26.06
N LEU A 554 -3.96 17.03 -26.66
CA LEU A 554 -5.22 17.57 -27.16
C LEU A 554 -5.44 17.09 -28.60
N ILE A 555 -6.36 16.13 -28.74
CA ILE A 555 -6.58 15.37 -29.98
C ILE A 555 -7.88 15.78 -30.67
N ALA A 556 -7.84 15.82 -32.01
CA ALA A 556 -9.00 16.17 -32.82
C ALA A 556 -10.09 15.08 -32.75
N THR A 557 -11.34 15.48 -32.96
CA THR A 557 -12.50 14.58 -33.03
C THR A 557 -12.26 13.40 -33.99
N GLY A 558 -12.62 12.19 -33.57
CA GLY A 558 -12.48 10.96 -34.36
C GLY A 558 -11.08 10.34 -34.36
N SER A 559 -10.15 10.88 -33.56
CA SER A 559 -8.83 10.27 -33.30
C SER A 559 -8.78 9.70 -31.89
N THR A 560 -7.86 8.76 -31.63
CA THR A 560 -7.47 8.34 -30.28
C THR A 560 -5.96 8.43 -30.16
N HIS A 561 -5.46 8.62 -28.94
CA HIS A 561 -4.03 8.60 -28.66
C HIS A 561 -3.75 7.69 -27.48
N VAL A 562 -2.72 6.85 -27.59
CA VAL A 562 -2.33 5.91 -26.55
C VAL A 562 -0.94 6.32 -26.05
N GLU A 563 -0.84 6.52 -24.75
CA GLU A 563 0.43 6.72 -24.06
C GLU A 563 0.77 5.48 -23.23
N GLN A 564 1.99 4.97 -23.43
CA GLN A 564 2.58 3.94 -22.57
C GLN A 564 3.51 4.61 -21.58
N ILE A 565 3.22 4.47 -20.29
CA ILE A 565 4.00 5.02 -19.19
C ILE A 565 4.42 3.85 -18.30
N GLY A 566 5.69 3.46 -18.37
CA GLY A 566 6.26 2.47 -17.45
C GLY A 566 6.70 3.13 -16.15
N PHE A 567 6.71 2.38 -15.06
CA PHE A 567 7.22 2.84 -13.77
C PHE A 567 7.90 1.69 -13.02
N VAL A 568 8.87 2.04 -12.18
CA VAL A 568 9.52 1.13 -11.24
C VAL A 568 9.47 1.78 -9.87
N LEU A 569 8.95 1.04 -8.89
CA LEU A 569 8.92 1.39 -7.48
C LEU A 569 10.11 0.76 -6.78
N VAL A 570 10.55 1.39 -5.70
CA VAL A 570 11.56 0.86 -4.80
C VAL A 570 11.13 1.12 -3.36
N ASP A 571 11.25 0.12 -2.49
CA ASP A 571 10.94 0.24 -1.06
C ASP A 571 12.14 0.76 -0.24
N GLY A 572 12.01 0.76 1.10
CA GLY A 572 13.03 1.30 2.00
C GLY A 572 14.32 0.47 2.05
N ASP A 573 14.24 -0.81 1.74
CA ASP A 573 15.34 -1.76 1.77
C ASP A 573 16.03 -1.86 0.38
N GLY A 574 15.33 -1.52 -0.70
CA GLY A 574 15.83 -1.41 -2.06
C GLY A 574 15.28 -2.45 -3.04
N ASP A 575 14.29 -3.23 -2.63
CA ASP A 575 13.55 -4.13 -3.51
C ASP A 575 12.66 -3.36 -4.47
N LYS A 576 12.48 -3.93 -5.67
CA LYS A 576 11.89 -3.22 -6.82
C LYS A 576 10.78 -4.03 -7.48
N ALA A 577 9.70 -3.34 -7.82
CA ALA A 577 8.67 -3.84 -8.73
C ALA A 577 8.35 -2.80 -9.79
N GLY A 578 8.03 -3.23 -11.00
CA GLY A 578 7.73 -2.33 -12.10
C GLY A 578 6.61 -2.83 -12.99
N SER A 579 5.89 -1.89 -13.59
CA SER A 579 4.75 -2.17 -14.45
C SER A 579 4.53 -1.06 -15.46
N ASP A 580 3.51 -1.23 -16.32
CA ASP A 580 3.13 -0.29 -17.37
C ASP A 580 1.69 0.18 -17.20
N LEU A 581 1.48 1.49 -17.34
CA LEU A 581 0.18 2.09 -17.63
C LEU A 581 -0.01 2.18 -19.15
N THR A 582 -1.16 1.72 -19.61
CA THR A 582 -1.71 2.03 -20.92
C THR A 582 -2.83 3.06 -20.80
N LEU A 583 -2.54 4.32 -21.17
CA LEU A 583 -3.51 5.41 -21.13
C LEU A 583 -4.07 5.69 -22.52
N THR A 584 -5.37 5.49 -22.70
CA THR A 584 -6.06 5.83 -23.95
C THR A 584 -6.79 7.16 -23.79
N VAL A 585 -6.33 8.19 -24.49
CA VAL A 585 -6.96 9.50 -24.54
C VAL A 585 -7.97 9.57 -25.68
N HIS A 586 -9.18 10.02 -25.35
CA HIS A 586 -10.32 10.16 -26.23
C HIS A 586 -10.72 11.63 -26.39
N PRO A 587 -11.23 12.03 -27.57
CA PRO A 587 -11.62 13.40 -27.84
C PRO A 587 -12.86 13.79 -27.03
N ALA A 588 -13.10 15.10 -26.88
CA ALA A 588 -14.25 15.60 -26.16
C ALA A 588 -15.57 15.10 -26.76
N GLY A 589 -16.53 14.77 -25.89
CA GLY A 589 -17.84 14.21 -26.28
C GLY A 589 -17.83 12.72 -26.60
N THR A 590 -16.72 12.01 -26.39
CA THR A 590 -16.69 10.54 -26.53
C THR A 590 -17.50 9.88 -25.43
N VAL A 591 -18.42 9.00 -25.82
CA VAL A 591 -19.15 8.13 -24.89
C VAL A 591 -18.43 6.79 -24.84
N LEU A 592 -17.82 6.49 -23.70
CA LEU A 592 -17.19 5.19 -23.47
C LEU A 592 -18.27 4.12 -23.28
N PRO A 593 -18.04 2.87 -23.74
CA PRO A 593 -18.94 1.78 -23.40
C PRO A 593 -19.00 1.62 -21.88
N SER A 594 -20.20 1.43 -21.33
CA SER A 594 -20.34 1.08 -19.90
C SER A 594 -19.48 -0.14 -19.64
N PRO A 595 -18.67 -0.18 -18.55
CA PRO A 595 -18.01 -1.41 -18.17
C PRO A 595 -19.08 -2.49 -18.05
N ALA A 596 -18.81 -3.66 -18.64
CA ALA A 596 -19.66 -4.82 -18.41
C ALA A 596 -19.74 -5.02 -16.89
N PRO A 597 -20.92 -5.34 -16.31
CA PRO A 597 -20.98 -5.64 -14.89
C PRO A 597 -19.97 -6.75 -14.61
N MET A 598 -18.94 -6.42 -13.85
CA MET A 598 -17.98 -7.41 -13.39
C MET A 598 -18.79 -8.40 -12.56
N ALA A 599 -18.92 -9.63 -13.05
CA ALA A 599 -19.43 -10.71 -12.24
C ALA A 599 -18.41 -10.89 -11.10
N PHE A 600 -18.73 -10.35 -9.93
CA PHE A 600 -18.03 -10.68 -8.70
C PHE A 600 -18.26 -12.18 -8.46
N ALA A 601 -17.36 -13.00 -8.97
CA ALA A 601 -17.24 -14.37 -8.54
C ALA A 601 -16.68 -14.30 -7.11
N MET A 602 -17.56 -14.22 -6.11
CA MET A 602 -17.17 -14.53 -4.75
C MET A 602 -16.71 -15.99 -4.73
N SER A 603 -15.42 -16.21 -4.92
CA SER A 603 -14.74 -17.42 -4.49
C SER A 603 -14.47 -17.31 -2.99
N ALA A 604 -15.54 -17.17 -2.21
CA ALA A 604 -15.50 -17.46 -0.78
C ALA A 604 -16.07 -18.86 -0.63
N GLY A 605 -15.21 -19.81 -0.27
CA GLY A 605 -15.60 -21.16 0.12
C GLY A 605 -16.43 -21.11 1.41
N LEU A 606 -17.71 -20.79 1.28
CA LEU A 606 -18.71 -21.07 2.30
C LEU A 606 -19.39 -22.37 1.89
N ASP A 607 -19.09 -23.41 2.64
CA ASP A 607 -19.78 -24.69 2.60
C ASP A 607 -21.27 -24.48 2.85
N LEU A 608 -22.10 -25.09 2.01
CA LEU A 608 -23.56 -24.93 2.06
C LEU A 608 -24.22 -25.70 3.22
N GLU A 609 -23.46 -26.10 4.25
CA GLU A 609 -23.94 -26.87 5.41
C GLU A 609 -24.01 -26.08 6.73
N HIS A 610 -23.58 -24.82 6.79
CA HIS A 610 -23.60 -24.03 8.05
C HIS A 610 -24.66 -22.91 8.13
N LEU A 611 -25.60 -22.85 7.18
CA LEU A 611 -26.64 -21.80 7.12
C LEU A 611 -28.00 -22.22 7.71
N ASP A 612 -28.00 -23.10 8.72
CA ASP A 612 -29.23 -23.54 9.43
C ASP A 612 -29.16 -23.39 10.95
N ALA A 613 -28.49 -22.33 11.43
CA ALA A 613 -28.47 -21.99 12.85
C ALA A 613 -28.61 -20.48 13.08
N LEU A 614 -29.70 -19.86 12.61
CA LEU A 614 -30.13 -18.58 13.16
C LEU A 614 -31.64 -18.35 12.96
N HIS A 615 -32.46 -19.22 13.54
CA HIS A 615 -33.85 -18.90 13.81
C HIS A 615 -34.39 -19.65 15.04
N THR A 616 -34.10 -19.13 16.22
CA THR A 616 -35.06 -19.20 17.34
C THR A 616 -34.78 -18.08 18.35
N ASP A 617 -35.87 -17.39 18.64
CA ASP A 617 -36.20 -16.56 19.78
C ASP A 617 -35.91 -15.04 19.72
N ALA A 618 -37.05 -14.35 19.82
CA ALA A 618 -37.30 -12.93 19.75
C ALA A 618 -37.13 -12.25 21.12
N ASP A 619 -36.62 -11.01 21.11
CA ASP A 619 -37.27 -9.83 21.70
C ASP A 619 -36.48 -8.55 21.33
N GLU A 620 -37.19 -7.55 20.81
CA GLU A 620 -36.72 -6.23 20.33
C GLU A 620 -36.56 -5.17 21.47
N PRO A 621 -36.13 -3.89 21.24
CA PRO A 621 -35.33 -3.28 20.16
C PRO A 621 -34.27 -2.22 20.59
N ALA A 622 -33.56 -1.71 19.56
CA ALA A 622 -32.98 -0.36 19.38
C ALA A 622 -31.46 -0.19 19.63
N ALA A 623 -30.65 -0.04 18.57
CA ALA A 623 -30.49 1.17 17.75
C ALA A 623 -29.27 1.06 16.79
N LEU A 624 -29.39 1.70 15.61
CA LEU A 624 -28.37 2.12 14.62
C LEU A 624 -28.26 1.28 13.31
N PRO A 625 -27.96 1.96 12.16
CA PRO A 625 -28.81 1.92 10.96
C PRO A 625 -28.31 0.98 9.86
N ALA A 626 -29.27 0.48 9.08
CA ALA A 626 -29.03 -0.33 7.90
C ALA A 626 -28.45 0.49 6.74
N LEU A 627 -27.24 0.09 6.28
CA LEU A 627 -26.89 0.13 4.87
C LEU A 627 -27.86 -0.79 4.12
N HIS A 628 -28.84 -0.20 3.44
CA HIS A 628 -29.59 -0.88 2.40
C HIS A 628 -30.08 0.15 1.39
N ASP A 629 -29.15 0.72 0.63
CA ASP A 629 -29.49 1.42 -0.61
C ASP A 629 -28.31 1.46 -1.59
N VAL A 630 -27.93 0.30 -2.12
CA VAL A 630 -27.27 0.23 -3.44
C VAL A 630 -27.67 -1.09 -4.07
N LEU A 631 -28.60 -1.02 -5.04
CA LEU A 631 -28.90 -1.98 -6.12
C LEU A 631 -30.42 -2.18 -6.31
N GLN A 632 -31.13 -1.14 -6.76
CA GLN A 632 -32.28 -1.31 -7.64
C GLN A 632 -32.29 -0.23 -8.73
N PRO A 633 -32.41 -0.59 -10.02
CA PRO A 633 -32.73 0.36 -11.07
C PRO A 633 -34.23 0.70 -10.99
N GLN A 634 -34.57 1.90 -10.51
CA GLN A 634 -35.92 2.44 -10.57
C GLN A 634 -36.15 3.04 -11.97
N SER A 635 -36.85 2.31 -12.83
CA SER A 635 -37.75 2.92 -13.81
C SER A 635 -39.18 2.71 -13.31
N GLU A 636 -39.93 3.80 -13.13
CA GLU A 636 -41.34 3.93 -13.56
C GLU A 636 -41.88 5.35 -13.29
N VAL A 637 -42.25 5.99 -14.39
CA VAL A 637 -43.49 6.75 -14.68
C VAL A 637 -44.06 7.73 -13.63
N GLY A 638 -44.09 9.01 -14.02
CA GLY A 638 -45.01 10.03 -13.51
C GLY A 638 -45.76 10.70 -14.67
N GLU A 639 -47.09 10.56 -14.65
CA GLU A 639 -48.05 11.02 -15.66
C GLU A 639 -48.11 12.55 -15.84
N ALA A 640 -48.25 13.00 -17.09
CA ALA A 640 -48.95 14.23 -17.44
C ALA A 640 -49.71 14.03 -18.78
N GLY A 641 -51.03 14.13 -18.73
CA GLY A 641 -51.93 13.80 -19.83
C GLY A 641 -51.96 14.82 -20.97
N GLY A 642 -52.43 14.37 -22.15
CA GLY A 642 -52.76 15.24 -23.27
C GLY A 642 -53.10 14.52 -24.59
N ASN A 643 -54.39 14.25 -24.80
CA ASN A 643 -55.13 14.25 -26.08
C ASN A 643 -54.83 13.26 -27.24
N ILE A 644 -55.70 12.24 -27.30
CA ILE A 644 -56.65 11.85 -28.38
C ILE A 644 -56.20 11.72 -29.86
N ALA A 645 -56.43 10.49 -30.36
CA ALA A 645 -56.89 10.01 -31.68
C ALA A 645 -55.91 9.66 -32.82
N GLY A 646 -55.97 8.39 -33.26
CA GLY A 646 -55.79 8.04 -34.67
C GLY A 646 -55.35 6.60 -34.97
N LEU A 647 -56.32 5.71 -35.28
CA LEU A 647 -56.28 4.62 -36.29
C LEU A 647 -55.14 3.58 -36.20
N GLY A 648 -55.36 2.31 -35.80
CA GLY A 648 -55.98 1.22 -36.60
C GLY A 648 -54.95 0.06 -36.77
N PRO A 649 -55.31 -1.23 -36.67
CA PRO A 649 -54.32 -2.32 -36.58
C PRO A 649 -54.09 -3.04 -37.92
N ALA A 650 -52.87 -3.54 -38.17
CA ALA A 650 -52.58 -4.81 -38.87
C ALA A 650 -51.07 -5.04 -39.13
N ASP A 651 -50.72 -6.33 -39.08
CA ASP A 651 -49.66 -7.03 -39.83
C ASP A 651 -48.18 -6.96 -39.38
N ALA A 652 -47.76 -8.05 -38.72
CA ALA A 652 -46.51 -8.74 -39.05
C ALA A 652 -46.75 -9.52 -40.36
N PRO A 653 -45.78 -9.64 -41.31
CA PRO A 653 -44.68 -10.61 -41.12
C PRO A 653 -43.37 -10.37 -41.92
N ALA A 654 -42.44 -11.32 -41.74
CA ALA A 654 -41.54 -11.92 -42.74
C ALA A 654 -40.05 -11.54 -42.75
N ALA A 655 -39.22 -12.54 -42.44
CA ALA A 655 -37.84 -12.69 -42.88
C ALA A 655 -37.79 -13.36 -44.27
N PRO A 656 -36.74 -13.09 -45.08
CA PRO A 656 -36.24 -14.10 -46.02
C PRO A 656 -34.70 -14.22 -46.13
N THR A 657 -34.25 -15.46 -45.92
CA THR A 657 -33.19 -16.29 -46.57
C THR A 657 -32.09 -15.72 -47.51
N ALA A 658 -30.83 -16.03 -47.14
CA ALA A 658 -29.59 -16.52 -47.83
C ALA A 658 -29.34 -16.37 -49.37
N PRO A 659 -28.07 -16.42 -49.82
CA PRO A 659 -27.53 -17.72 -50.26
C PRO A 659 -26.03 -18.00 -49.98
N VAL A 660 -25.73 -19.31 -50.01
CA VAL A 660 -24.43 -19.99 -49.89
C VAL A 660 -23.75 -20.15 -51.25
N ALA A 661 -22.42 -19.99 -51.30
CA ALA A 661 -21.55 -20.67 -52.27
C ALA A 661 -20.13 -20.88 -51.69
N ALA A 662 -19.67 -22.12 -51.66
CA ALA A 662 -18.26 -22.53 -51.59
C ALA A 662 -17.90 -23.19 -52.95
N PRO A 663 -16.62 -23.32 -53.40
CA PRO A 663 -15.75 -24.39 -52.84
C PRO A 663 -14.19 -24.22 -52.96
N GLN A 664 -13.43 -24.80 -52.00
CA GLN A 664 -12.10 -25.51 -52.09
C GLN A 664 -10.82 -24.65 -52.37
N ASP A 665 -9.58 -24.93 -51.93
CA ASP A 665 -8.91 -26.08 -51.30
C ASP A 665 -7.50 -25.69 -50.75
N LEU A 666 -6.93 -26.57 -49.90
CA LEU A 666 -5.50 -26.90 -49.66
C LEU A 666 -4.54 -26.13 -48.69
N ALA A 667 -3.99 -26.95 -47.77
CA ALA A 667 -2.64 -27.02 -47.16
C ALA A 667 -2.27 -26.06 -46.00
N LEU A 668 -2.21 -26.50 -44.73
CA LEU A 668 -1.21 -27.37 -44.07
C LEU A 668 0.14 -26.68 -43.79
N TYR A 669 0.33 -26.13 -42.59
CA TYR A 669 1.65 -25.93 -41.97
C TYR A 669 1.54 -25.88 -40.44
N MET A 670 1.95 -26.97 -39.77
CA MET A 670 2.34 -26.96 -38.35
C MET A 670 3.89 -26.97 -38.33
N PRO A 671 4.56 -26.16 -37.51
CA PRO A 671 6.01 -26.27 -37.35
C PRO A 671 6.36 -27.47 -36.44
N ALA A 672 7.41 -28.20 -36.84
CA ALA A 672 7.92 -29.41 -36.21
C ALA A 672 8.65 -29.18 -34.88
N PRO A 673 8.73 -30.18 -33.98
CA PRO A 673 9.52 -30.11 -32.75
C PRO A 673 11.02 -30.31 -33.03
N LEU A 674 11.87 -29.63 -32.26
CA LEU A 674 13.32 -29.76 -32.32
C LEU A 674 13.81 -31.01 -31.55
N PRO A 675 14.93 -31.65 -31.98
CA PRO A 675 15.33 -32.98 -31.52
C PRO A 675 16.21 -32.97 -30.25
N GLU A 676 16.12 -34.05 -29.48
CA GLU A 676 17.07 -34.45 -28.43
C GLU A 676 18.33 -35.08 -29.03
N GLU A 677 19.52 -34.64 -28.59
CA GLU A 677 20.70 -35.49 -28.48
C GLU A 677 21.62 -34.98 -27.35
N GLU A 678 22.10 -35.92 -26.53
CA GLU A 678 22.93 -35.78 -25.34
C GLU A 678 24.38 -35.32 -25.62
N LEU A 679 25.06 -34.77 -24.61
CA LEU A 679 26.41 -35.20 -24.15
C LEU A 679 26.98 -34.27 -23.03
N HIS A 680 26.97 -34.79 -21.80
CA HIS A 680 28.00 -34.73 -20.74
C HIS A 680 28.73 -33.43 -20.28
N GLN A 681 28.78 -33.30 -18.93
CA GLN A 681 29.85 -32.77 -18.03
C GLN A 681 29.91 -31.23 -17.79
N SER A 682 30.16 -30.69 -16.58
CA SER A 682 30.65 -31.23 -15.30
C SER A 682 30.15 -30.43 -14.08
N VAL A 683 29.98 -31.11 -12.95
CA VAL A 683 29.99 -30.54 -11.59
C VAL A 683 31.42 -30.15 -11.23
N HIS A 684 31.64 -28.95 -10.69
CA HIS A 684 32.80 -28.67 -9.85
C HIS A 684 32.44 -27.75 -8.68
N VAL A 685 32.61 -28.35 -7.49
CA VAL A 685 33.01 -27.83 -6.15
C VAL A 685 32.33 -26.56 -5.65
#